data_AF-A0A1B2LXB4-F1
#
_entry.id   AF-A0A1B2LXB4-F1
#
_cell.length_a   1.000
_cell.length_b   1.000
_cell.length_c   1.000
_cell.angle_alpha   90.00
_cell.angle_beta   90.00
_cell.angle_gamma   90.00
#
_symmetry.space_group_name_H-M   'P 1'
#
loop_
_entity.id
_entity.type
_entity.pdbx_description
1 polymer ?
#
loop_
_entity_poly.entity_id
_entity_poly.type
_entity_poly.pdbx_seq_one_letter_code
_entity_poly.pdbx_strand_id
1 'polypeptide(L)'
;MSVQNQVPIVTYTANGQTVNFPITFDLHDDRYLVVTVNKEIPPVGSYVVTQHKAVVFNVPPSQGAEITLARDTVPDRTTNFKSYDNSMRPEVFNYDFDKIWHFLQEQNIIDAITLARIKEEIEWRRTHDFNYDELARARDKQVFDGLKGYIDTYIAGSNPNIFGGVTAGVVFALDHKSVQTHLEDIADQLEQNRKNIAAVQQGYVASFKTYALADAAKTSLPKDSMIEVTNDPVNERNGRYVWDGVGLTKSSYDPVAISSRMTSEVINNPFLSFTTSISVDSNGIITFPSFSANKYGDELKNHPSIFEYSPASNSIIYYIYYRYSTNEIVSGTSVRKADGNIVLIGMAYQGRFASQYAVKYKTDTNAITKLSNEVINSKLNPNLPYDFIYQFNNQSNADFSPVVTVSDDVLKSLGVEFAQKIDASLNNRGAFAQVNLFERKLRGPLRCSFAFLVHDPLGKFDFGTGGPIIYCQKLNANGGGVANFLTIASSTFSFTQLSDKTRLYYRNYNNISLSQSTYPDSYMSNFIIGLRASAEVINPLYVSGYWFSYTDDVKGFRQPISLSDTHYPYFDRVSSATVLEHYYNAHKSTSKTVIELQESVKNIEKSSTVNLVKSNLNYALNNPLHSVYIRLIGDSITWGVGAENSAPAGDRNHSLNDQRNNLTCKSWANLLRDYLGQTYANNGFVIQDAPGSGYYEKEFIVDVTDQAYFQYIERSSDKAIAPIFNTDSISFFNKTLRLSSTSNSNGRLKFKFVGSKFRLMYTAQQKTTDNFIDVYANNKLVASFDYSAANGSQKYTDYVELEHGIYDVVVMNRSVDGGVLRLEAVCSVKKVKVSNDGISGTGSWEWIPGTALYKGSIQDSDEFVFVMLGTNDKGDTTRPPNNEVKTYNFVKQIVVDLKKRNKNVIVMAANAVTANESDKTYTQADTSVQLKKLSVEQSVLFVDQYAKTLPFKLTGDTFLADGLHPNDLGYRVMFENIKNNILDL
;
A
#
# COMPACT_ATOMS: atom_id res chain seq x y z
N MET A 1 19.33 -61.79 9.01
CA MET A 1 19.24 -61.35 7.59
C MET A 1 19.63 -59.88 7.57
N SER A 2 20.19 -59.36 6.48
CA SER A 2 20.49 -57.93 6.37
C SER A 2 19.22 -57.09 6.36
N VAL A 3 19.19 -55.96 7.07
CA VAL A 3 18.06 -55.02 7.06
C VAL A 3 17.81 -54.50 5.64
N GLN A 4 16.56 -54.55 5.19
CA GLN A 4 16.18 -54.01 3.88
C GLN A 4 16.09 -52.49 3.91
N ASN A 5 16.39 -51.85 2.78
CA ASN A 5 16.14 -50.42 2.63
C ASN A 5 14.63 -50.18 2.50
N GLN A 6 14.05 -49.50 3.48
CA GLN A 6 12.60 -49.32 3.61
C GLN A 6 12.29 -47.90 4.08
N VAL A 7 11.05 -47.47 3.82
CA VAL A 7 10.55 -46.16 4.27
C VAL A 7 9.88 -46.38 5.64
N PRO A 8 10.49 -45.94 6.77
CA PRO A 8 9.96 -46.09 8.13
C PRO A 8 8.70 -45.24 8.44
N ILE A 9 7.89 -44.91 7.44
CA ILE A 9 6.65 -44.16 7.62
C ILE A 9 5.60 -44.62 6.60
N VAL A 10 4.35 -44.73 7.05
CA VAL A 10 3.18 -44.99 6.20
C VAL A 10 1.97 -44.21 6.69
N THR A 11 1.18 -43.71 5.76
CA THR A 11 -0.03 -42.93 6.04
C THR A 11 -1.24 -43.57 5.36
N TYR A 12 -2.34 -43.66 6.11
CA TYR A 12 -3.62 -44.19 5.68
C TYR A 12 -4.72 -43.14 5.85
N THR A 13 -5.75 -43.21 5.01
CA THR A 13 -7.00 -42.46 5.20
C THR A 13 -8.09 -43.40 5.69
N ALA A 14 -8.64 -43.15 6.87
CA ALA A 14 -9.68 -43.97 7.47
C ALA A 14 -11.00 -43.84 6.71
N ASN A 15 -11.70 -44.96 6.55
CA ASN A 15 -13.03 -45.03 5.93
C ASN A 15 -14.18 -45.01 6.95
N GLY A 16 -13.90 -44.84 8.25
CA GLY A 16 -14.89 -44.92 9.32
C GLY A 16 -15.26 -46.34 9.78
N GLN A 17 -14.66 -47.39 9.20
CA GLN A 17 -15.00 -48.79 9.51
C GLN A 17 -13.79 -49.68 9.78
N THR A 18 -12.68 -49.47 9.07
CA THR A 18 -11.45 -50.27 9.23
C THR A 18 -10.77 -49.97 10.56
N VAL A 19 -10.45 -51.03 11.30
CA VAL A 19 -9.71 -50.95 12.58
C VAL A 19 -8.25 -51.38 12.47
N ASN A 20 -7.91 -52.17 11.45
CA ASN A 20 -6.59 -52.77 11.29
C ASN A 20 -5.78 -52.04 10.21
N PHE A 21 -4.64 -51.47 10.61
CA PHE A 21 -3.74 -50.71 9.75
C PHE A 21 -2.36 -51.40 9.74
N PRO A 22 -1.94 -52.00 8.63
CA PRO A 22 -0.67 -52.72 8.57
C PRO A 22 0.52 -51.76 8.70
N ILE A 23 1.61 -52.25 9.27
CA ILE A 23 2.90 -51.57 9.29
C ILE A 23 3.69 -52.10 8.09
N THR A 24 4.20 -51.20 7.24
CA THR A 24 4.90 -51.56 5.99
C THR A 24 6.42 -51.59 6.11
N PHE A 25 6.94 -51.41 7.33
CA PHE A 25 8.36 -51.41 7.65
C PHE A 25 8.65 -52.32 8.85
N ASP A 26 9.89 -52.80 8.96
CA ASP A 26 10.27 -53.67 10.07
C ASP A 26 10.25 -52.90 11.40
N LEU A 27 9.51 -53.44 12.37
CA LEU A 27 9.44 -52.91 13.73
C LEU A 27 9.97 -53.99 14.68
N HIS A 28 11.07 -53.70 15.39
CA HIS A 28 11.72 -54.64 16.29
C HIS A 28 11.22 -54.52 17.74
N ASP A 29 10.64 -53.37 18.10
CA ASP A 29 10.10 -53.09 19.41
C ASP A 29 8.95 -52.07 19.25
N ASP A 30 7.81 -52.36 19.86
CA ASP A 30 6.62 -51.48 19.77
C ASP A 30 6.88 -50.10 20.36
N ARG A 31 7.88 -49.95 21.25
CA ARG A 31 8.28 -48.67 21.82
C ARG A 31 8.84 -47.68 20.78
N TYR A 32 9.31 -48.17 19.63
CA TYR A 32 9.79 -47.32 18.55
C TYR A 32 8.67 -46.92 17.58
N LEU A 33 7.43 -47.36 17.79
CA LEU A 33 6.31 -47.00 16.92
C LEU A 33 5.61 -45.74 17.42
N VAL A 34 5.56 -44.73 16.57
CA VAL A 34 4.75 -43.53 16.75
C VAL A 34 3.49 -43.67 15.91
N VAL A 35 2.34 -43.61 16.57
CA VAL A 35 1.02 -43.62 15.93
C VAL A 35 0.39 -42.25 16.10
N THR A 36 -0.05 -41.64 15.01
CA THR A 36 -0.83 -40.39 15.06
C THR A 36 -2.11 -40.52 14.26
N VAL A 37 -3.17 -39.87 14.75
CA VAL A 37 -4.44 -39.69 14.04
C VAL A 37 -4.66 -38.20 13.87
N ASN A 38 -4.76 -37.72 12.63
CA ASN A 38 -4.77 -36.30 12.28
C ASN A 38 -3.60 -35.52 12.91
N LYS A 39 -2.41 -36.15 12.96
CA LYS A 39 -1.17 -35.60 13.54
C LYS A 39 -1.19 -35.44 15.06
N GLU A 40 -2.18 -36.00 15.75
CA GLU A 40 -2.25 -36.04 17.20
C GLU A 40 -2.00 -37.45 17.73
N ILE A 41 -1.39 -37.56 18.91
CA ILE A 41 -1.20 -38.86 19.59
C ILE A 41 -2.57 -39.31 20.12
N PRO A 42 -3.08 -40.47 19.68
CA PRO A 42 -4.39 -40.93 20.12
C PRO A 42 -4.34 -41.31 21.62
N PRO A 43 -5.48 -41.30 22.33
CA PRO A 43 -5.52 -41.59 23.76
C PRO A 43 -4.86 -42.93 24.11
N VAL A 44 -4.21 -43.00 25.29
CA VAL A 44 -3.56 -44.22 25.77
C VAL A 44 -4.56 -45.38 25.82
N GLY A 45 -4.19 -46.52 25.22
CA GLY A 45 -5.04 -47.71 25.14
C GLY A 45 -6.10 -47.67 24.03
N SER A 46 -6.06 -46.70 23.11
CA SER A 46 -6.97 -46.63 21.96
C SER A 46 -6.68 -47.66 20.86
N TYR A 47 -5.47 -48.22 20.85
CA TYR A 47 -5.04 -49.24 19.90
C TYR A 47 -4.13 -50.28 20.57
N VAL A 48 -3.94 -51.40 19.89
CA VAL A 48 -2.94 -52.43 20.21
C VAL A 48 -2.06 -52.68 19.00
N VAL A 49 -0.79 -53.02 19.23
CA VAL A 49 0.13 -53.43 18.16
C VAL A 49 0.15 -54.95 18.10
N THR A 50 -0.13 -55.53 16.94
CA THR A 50 -0.17 -56.99 16.77
C THR A 50 1.12 -57.48 16.11
N GLN A 51 1.92 -58.25 16.85
CA GLN A 51 3.15 -58.92 16.37
C GLN A 51 4.13 -57.98 15.64
N HIS A 52 4.20 -56.71 16.05
CA HIS A 52 4.99 -55.67 15.39
C HIS A 52 4.65 -55.42 13.90
N LYS A 53 3.46 -55.86 13.43
CA LYS A 53 3.08 -55.85 12.01
C LYS A 53 1.85 -55.03 11.67
N ALA A 54 1.04 -54.67 12.66
CA ALA A 54 -0.13 -53.84 12.44
C ALA A 54 -0.57 -53.12 13.71
N VAL A 55 -1.23 -51.98 13.53
CA VAL A 55 -1.93 -51.23 14.57
C VAL A 55 -3.43 -51.50 14.44
N VAL A 56 -4.04 -52.02 15.51
CA VAL A 56 -5.46 -52.32 15.57
C VAL A 56 -6.14 -51.40 16.58
N PHE A 57 -6.99 -50.49 16.09
CA PHE A 57 -7.76 -49.60 16.94
C PHE A 57 -8.95 -50.32 17.59
N ASN A 58 -9.24 -49.98 18.85
CA ASN A 58 -10.40 -50.52 19.57
C ASN A 58 -11.73 -49.99 19.02
N VAL A 59 -11.71 -48.79 18.43
CA VAL A 59 -12.84 -48.13 17.76
C VAL A 59 -12.36 -47.64 16.39
N PRO A 60 -13.12 -47.88 15.30
CA PRO A 60 -12.74 -47.38 13.98
C PRO A 60 -12.49 -45.85 13.99
N PRO A 61 -11.33 -45.38 13.50
CA PRO A 61 -11.08 -43.95 13.32
C PRO A 61 -12.11 -43.33 12.37
N SER A 62 -12.48 -42.06 12.60
CA SER A 62 -13.52 -41.37 11.83
C SER A 62 -13.22 -41.31 10.34
N GLN A 63 -14.26 -41.31 9.50
CA GLN A 63 -14.10 -41.21 8.05
C GLN A 63 -13.33 -39.94 7.68
N GLY A 64 -12.27 -40.11 6.87
CA GLY A 64 -11.38 -39.04 6.45
C GLY A 64 -10.21 -38.76 7.41
N ALA A 65 -10.14 -39.42 8.56
CA ALA A 65 -9.00 -39.26 9.47
C ALA A 65 -7.70 -39.80 8.86
N GLU A 66 -6.63 -39.04 8.98
CA GLU A 66 -5.28 -39.42 8.53
C GLU A 66 -4.58 -40.19 9.64
N ILE A 67 -4.25 -41.45 9.40
CA ILE A 67 -3.51 -42.28 10.36
C ILE A 67 -2.09 -42.42 9.85
N THR A 68 -1.12 -41.95 10.63
CA THR A 68 0.30 -42.08 10.30
C THR A 68 0.99 -42.98 11.29
N LEU A 69 1.67 -44.00 10.77
CA LEU A 69 2.51 -44.94 11.52
C LEU A 69 3.96 -44.65 11.14
N ALA A 70 4.80 -44.30 12.11
CA ALA A 70 6.21 -43.99 11.89
C ALA A 70 7.09 -44.72 12.88
N ARG A 71 8.29 -45.14 12.45
CA ARG A 71 9.33 -45.66 13.32
C ARG A 71 10.22 -44.51 13.80
N ASP A 72 10.44 -44.44 15.11
CA ASP A 72 11.32 -43.49 15.79
C ASP A 72 12.21 -44.28 16.76
N THR A 73 13.34 -44.74 16.23
CA THR A 73 14.28 -45.58 16.96
C THR A 73 15.12 -44.72 17.88
N VAL A 74 15.10 -45.00 19.18
CA VAL A 74 15.90 -44.23 20.15
C VAL A 74 17.39 -44.57 19.99
N PRO A 75 18.30 -43.59 19.92
CA PRO A 75 19.74 -43.81 19.81
C PRO A 75 20.37 -44.12 21.19
N ASP A 76 19.96 -45.22 21.81
CA ASP A 76 20.50 -45.70 23.08
C ASP A 76 21.24 -47.03 22.94
N ARG A 77 22.33 -47.17 23.72
CA ARG A 77 23.13 -48.39 23.82
C ARG A 77 22.95 -48.98 25.21
N THR A 78 22.11 -50.00 25.32
CA THR A 78 21.82 -50.71 26.57
C THR A 78 22.64 -51.98 26.73
N THR A 79 23.14 -52.56 25.64
CA THR A 79 23.97 -53.78 25.66
C THR A 79 25.43 -53.47 26.01
N ASN A 80 25.90 -54.09 27.10
CA ASN A 80 27.32 -54.16 27.45
C ASN A 80 27.86 -55.56 27.09
N PHE A 81 28.68 -55.67 26.05
CA PHE A 81 29.15 -56.95 25.54
C PHE A 81 30.24 -57.57 26.44
N LYS A 82 29.99 -58.79 26.93
CA LYS A 82 30.90 -59.57 27.77
C LYS A 82 30.98 -61.02 27.29
N SER A 83 32.12 -61.64 27.53
CA SER A 83 32.40 -63.01 27.09
C SER A 83 31.66 -64.10 27.87
N TYR A 84 30.98 -63.75 28.96
CA TYR A 84 30.45 -64.72 29.94
C TYR A 84 28.96 -64.56 30.28
N ASP A 85 28.25 -63.57 29.73
CA ASP A 85 26.84 -63.30 30.03
C ASP A 85 25.90 -63.41 28.82
N ASN A 86 26.31 -64.17 27.79
CA ASN A 86 25.56 -64.38 26.54
C ASN A 86 25.31 -63.12 25.69
N SER A 87 25.83 -61.94 26.05
CA SER A 87 25.68 -60.72 25.25
C SER A 87 26.45 -60.76 23.92
N MET A 88 27.46 -61.64 23.78
CA MET A 88 28.23 -61.87 22.55
C MET A 88 27.54 -62.85 21.56
N ARG A 89 26.25 -63.12 21.71
CA ARG A 89 25.51 -63.99 20.80
C ARG A 89 25.19 -63.27 19.47
N PRO A 90 25.23 -63.96 18.31
CA PRO A 90 24.93 -63.34 17.01
C PRO A 90 23.58 -62.61 16.98
N GLU A 91 22.58 -63.08 17.70
CA GLU A 91 21.26 -62.45 17.77
C GLU A 91 21.29 -61.07 18.43
N VAL A 92 22.12 -60.88 19.47
CA VAL A 92 22.27 -59.61 20.18
C VAL A 92 23.02 -58.60 19.30
N PHE A 93 24.05 -59.06 18.59
CA PHE A 93 24.76 -58.22 17.62
C PHE A 93 23.87 -57.77 16.46
N ASN A 94 23.10 -58.69 15.88
CA ASN A 94 22.18 -58.34 14.79
C ASN A 94 21.14 -57.33 15.27
N TYR A 95 20.57 -57.50 16.47
CA TYR A 95 19.62 -56.53 17.03
C TYR A 95 20.22 -55.12 17.15
N ASP A 96 21.43 -55.00 17.73
CA ASP A 96 22.08 -53.69 17.90
C ASP A 96 22.51 -53.05 16.57
N PHE A 97 22.98 -53.84 15.60
CA PHE A 97 23.32 -53.33 14.27
C PHE A 97 22.09 -52.93 13.46
N ASP A 98 21.01 -53.71 13.52
CA ASP A 98 19.75 -53.42 12.83
C ASP A 98 19.12 -52.14 13.39
N LYS A 99 19.22 -51.93 14.71
CA LYS A 99 18.79 -50.69 15.39
C LYS A 99 19.55 -49.46 14.88
N ILE A 100 20.87 -49.54 14.74
CA ILE A 100 21.69 -48.45 14.17
C ILE A 100 21.24 -48.16 12.73
N TRP A 101 21.02 -49.21 11.93
CA TRP A 101 20.58 -49.06 10.55
C TRP A 101 19.20 -48.40 10.44
N HIS A 102 18.24 -48.79 11.30
CA HIS A 102 16.92 -48.18 11.36
C HIS A 102 16.98 -46.69 11.72
N PHE A 103 17.79 -46.32 12.72
CA PHE A 103 18.00 -44.92 13.08
C PHE A 103 18.54 -44.11 11.90
N LEU A 104 19.50 -44.64 11.14
CA LEU A 104 20.05 -43.97 9.96
C LEU A 104 19.01 -43.80 8.84
N GLN A 105 18.13 -44.78 8.62
CA GLN A 105 17.01 -44.66 7.67
C GLN A 105 16.05 -43.52 8.04
N GLU A 106 15.78 -43.38 9.34
CA GLU A 106 14.90 -42.35 9.89
C GLU A 106 15.52 -40.94 9.74
N GLN A 107 16.82 -40.79 10.05
CA GLN A 107 17.54 -39.52 9.85
C GLN A 107 17.55 -39.08 8.38
N ASN A 108 17.79 -40.00 7.44
CA ASN A 108 17.78 -39.67 6.02
C ASN A 108 16.42 -39.14 5.54
N ILE A 109 15.30 -39.61 6.12
CA ILE A 109 13.96 -39.10 5.81
C ILE A 109 13.73 -37.73 6.42
N ILE A 110 14.20 -37.50 7.66
CA ILE A 110 14.12 -36.18 8.30
C ILE A 110 14.88 -35.13 7.45
N ASP A 111 16.06 -35.48 6.96
CA ASP A 111 16.87 -34.61 6.09
C ASP A 111 16.15 -34.34 4.76
N ALA A 112 15.58 -35.37 4.13
CA ALA A 112 14.83 -35.22 2.88
C ALA A 112 13.59 -34.32 3.03
N ILE A 113 12.82 -34.50 4.11
CA ILE A 113 11.64 -33.67 4.43
C ILE A 113 12.07 -32.22 4.72
N THR A 114 13.16 -32.04 5.48
CA THR A 114 13.70 -30.72 5.80
C THR A 114 14.16 -29.99 4.55
N LEU A 115 14.87 -30.68 3.65
CA LEU A 115 15.32 -30.13 2.38
C LEU A 115 14.14 -29.75 1.47
N ALA A 116 13.09 -30.55 1.42
CA ALA A 116 11.88 -30.24 0.65
C ALA A 116 11.20 -28.96 1.18
N ARG A 117 11.06 -28.82 2.50
CA ARG A 117 10.49 -27.62 3.13
C ARG A 117 11.32 -26.37 2.86
N ILE A 118 12.65 -26.47 2.91
CA ILE A 118 13.55 -25.36 2.59
C ILE A 118 13.37 -24.91 1.13
N LYS A 119 13.24 -25.85 0.18
CA LYS A 119 12.99 -25.53 -1.23
C LYS A 119 11.66 -24.81 -1.44
N GLU A 120 10.59 -25.27 -0.78
CA GLU A 120 9.29 -24.60 -0.84
C GLU A 120 9.34 -23.17 -0.27
N GLU A 121 10.03 -22.97 0.86
CA GLU A 121 10.22 -21.64 1.47
C GLU A 121 11.01 -20.70 0.54
N ILE A 122 12.06 -21.20 -0.12
CA ILE A 122 12.84 -20.42 -1.10
C ILE A 122 11.96 -19.96 -2.26
N GLU A 123 11.17 -20.86 -2.86
CA GLU A 123 10.27 -20.52 -3.96
C GLU A 123 9.16 -19.54 -3.53
N TRP A 124 8.64 -19.70 -2.31
CA TRP A 124 7.67 -18.78 -1.74
C TRP A 124 8.25 -17.36 -1.58
N ARG A 125 9.46 -17.23 -1.03
CA ARG A 125 10.14 -15.92 -0.91
C ARG A 125 10.42 -15.29 -2.26
N ARG A 126 10.93 -16.07 -3.22
CA ARG A 126 11.22 -15.58 -4.58
C ARG A 126 9.99 -14.99 -5.28
N THR A 127 8.85 -15.66 -5.15
CA THR A 127 7.57 -15.19 -5.73
C THR A 127 7.01 -13.97 -5.00
N HIS A 128 7.20 -13.88 -3.68
CA HIS A 128 6.79 -12.71 -2.90
C HIS A 128 7.62 -11.47 -3.23
N ASP A 129 8.94 -11.60 -3.31
CA ASP A 129 9.84 -10.49 -3.65
C ASP A 129 9.48 -9.90 -5.03
N PHE A 130 9.20 -10.75 -6.01
CA PHE A 130 8.74 -10.31 -7.34
C PHE A 130 7.42 -9.51 -7.28
N ASN A 131 6.46 -9.95 -6.47
CA ASN A 131 5.19 -9.24 -6.31
C ASN A 131 5.37 -7.90 -5.57
N TYR A 132 6.26 -7.84 -4.59
CA TYR A 132 6.60 -6.60 -3.88
C TYR A 132 7.23 -5.56 -4.80
N ASP A 133 8.15 -5.99 -5.67
CA ASP A 133 8.77 -5.10 -6.66
C ASP A 133 7.75 -4.53 -7.64
N GLU A 134 6.83 -5.36 -8.15
CA GLU A 134 5.77 -4.89 -9.05
C GLU A 134 4.78 -3.93 -8.36
N LEU A 135 4.43 -4.19 -7.08
CA LEU A 135 3.61 -3.26 -6.29
C LEU A 135 4.33 -1.94 -6.00
N ALA A 136 5.63 -1.98 -5.72
CA ALA A 136 6.44 -0.77 -5.53
C ALA A 136 6.47 0.08 -6.81
N ARG A 137 6.68 -0.55 -7.98
CA ARG A 137 6.61 0.13 -9.28
C ARG A 137 5.24 0.75 -9.55
N ALA A 138 4.16 0.04 -9.22
CA ALA A 138 2.80 0.55 -9.38
C ALA A 138 2.53 1.78 -8.48
N ARG A 139 3.00 1.75 -7.23
CA ARG A 139 2.90 2.88 -6.30
C ARG A 139 3.71 4.08 -6.78
N ASP A 140 4.96 3.87 -7.20
CA ASP A 140 5.82 4.95 -7.69
C ASP A 140 5.22 5.62 -8.93
N LYS A 141 4.60 4.82 -9.82
CA LYS A 141 3.84 5.34 -10.96
C LYS A 141 2.64 6.20 -10.51
N GLN A 142 1.86 5.76 -9.52
CA GLN A 142 0.73 6.53 -9.00
C GLN A 142 1.17 7.86 -8.36
N VAL A 143 2.28 7.86 -7.62
CA VAL A 143 2.85 9.08 -7.03
C VAL A 143 3.30 10.05 -8.12
N PHE A 144 3.98 9.54 -9.16
CA PHE A 144 4.40 10.35 -10.29
C PHE A 144 3.21 10.97 -11.05
N ASP A 145 2.18 10.16 -11.36
CA ASP A 145 0.98 10.63 -12.05
C ASP A 145 0.22 11.69 -11.21
N GLY A 146 0.14 11.49 -9.90
CA GLY A 146 -0.46 12.46 -8.98
C GLY A 146 0.30 13.78 -8.90
N LEU A 147 1.63 13.72 -8.81
CA LEU A 147 2.49 14.91 -8.81
C LEU A 147 2.41 15.67 -10.13
N LYS A 148 2.39 14.94 -11.25
CA LYS A 148 2.20 15.52 -12.58
C LYS A 148 0.86 16.25 -12.68
N GLY A 149 -0.24 15.63 -12.23
CA GLY A 149 -1.56 16.26 -12.22
C GLY A 149 -1.61 17.54 -11.38
N TYR A 150 -0.92 17.57 -10.24
CA TYR A 150 -0.81 18.76 -9.40
C TYR A 150 -0.06 19.90 -10.12
N ILE A 151 1.09 19.59 -10.73
CA ILE A 151 1.89 20.57 -11.49
C ILE A 151 1.11 21.11 -12.70
N ASP A 152 0.45 20.23 -13.45
CA ASP A 152 -0.36 20.60 -14.61
C ASP A 152 -1.51 21.54 -14.20
N THR A 153 -2.14 21.28 -13.06
CA THR A 153 -3.20 22.14 -12.49
C THR A 153 -2.63 23.50 -12.06
N TYR A 154 -1.45 23.52 -11.43
CA TYR A 154 -0.79 24.76 -11.01
C TYR A 154 -0.39 25.64 -12.20
N ILE A 155 0.17 25.04 -13.26
CA ILE A 155 0.56 25.76 -14.49
C ILE A 155 -0.68 26.31 -15.21
N ALA A 156 -1.76 25.52 -15.31
CA ALA A 156 -3.01 25.95 -15.92
C ALA A 156 -3.67 27.10 -15.15
N GLY A 157 -3.64 27.07 -13.81
CA GLY A 157 -4.13 28.17 -12.97
C GLY A 157 -3.30 29.46 -13.06
N SER A 158 -1.99 29.33 -13.31
CA SER A 158 -1.06 30.47 -13.40
C SER A 158 -1.05 31.14 -14.77
N ASN A 159 -1.45 30.42 -15.83
CA ASN A 159 -1.41 30.89 -17.22
C ASN A 159 -2.75 30.65 -17.96
N PRO A 160 -3.83 31.36 -17.62
CA PRO A 160 -5.17 31.13 -18.17
C PRO A 160 -5.31 31.43 -19.66
N ASN A 161 -4.34 32.11 -20.28
CA ASN A 161 -4.34 32.42 -21.71
C ASN A 161 -3.80 31.28 -22.60
N ILE A 162 -3.32 30.19 -22.00
CA ILE A 162 -2.70 29.06 -22.70
C ILE A 162 -3.59 27.79 -22.65
N PHE A 163 -4.48 27.67 -21.67
CA PHE A 163 -5.34 26.49 -21.47
C PHE A 163 -6.80 26.89 -21.20
N GLY A 164 -7.74 26.13 -21.77
CA GLY A 164 -9.19 26.43 -21.74
C GLY A 164 -9.92 26.05 -20.44
N GLY A 165 -9.21 25.47 -19.46
CA GLY A 165 -9.72 25.11 -18.14
C GLY A 165 -9.29 23.73 -17.65
N VAL A 166 -9.60 23.43 -16.38
CA VAL A 166 -9.33 22.13 -15.72
C VAL A 166 -10.65 21.58 -15.18
N THR A 167 -11.02 20.37 -15.61
CA THR A 167 -12.15 19.61 -15.05
C THR A 167 -11.66 18.21 -14.70
N ALA A 168 -11.83 17.79 -13.45
CA ALA A 168 -11.45 16.46 -12.95
C ALA A 168 -9.97 16.04 -13.20
N GLY A 169 -9.03 16.99 -13.07
CA GLY A 169 -7.59 16.70 -13.15
C GLY A 169 -7.02 16.54 -14.56
N VAL A 170 -7.80 16.85 -15.59
CA VAL A 170 -7.36 16.86 -17.00
C VAL A 170 -7.32 18.31 -17.50
N VAL A 171 -6.18 18.72 -18.07
CA VAL A 171 -6.01 20.04 -18.69
C VAL A 171 -6.57 19.98 -20.11
N PHE A 172 -7.48 20.90 -20.41
CA PHE A 172 -8.03 21.07 -21.76
C PHE A 172 -7.30 22.21 -22.47
N ALA A 173 -6.91 21.98 -23.73
CA ALA A 173 -6.49 23.05 -24.61
C ALA A 173 -7.69 23.93 -24.99
N LEU A 174 -7.43 25.08 -25.61
CA LEU A 174 -8.47 26.06 -25.98
C LEU A 174 -9.50 25.50 -27.00
N ASP A 175 -9.22 24.38 -27.66
CA ASP A 175 -10.09 23.67 -28.59
C ASP A 175 -11.00 22.61 -27.92
N HIS A 176 -11.03 22.57 -26.59
CA HIS A 176 -11.77 21.62 -25.76
C HIS A 176 -11.35 20.14 -25.91
N LYS A 177 -10.17 19.87 -26.51
CA LYS A 177 -9.55 18.55 -26.45
C LYS A 177 -8.66 18.43 -25.21
N SER A 178 -8.56 17.23 -24.66
CA SER A 178 -7.61 16.96 -23.58
C SER A 178 -6.18 16.95 -24.12
N VAL A 179 -5.19 17.32 -23.30
CA VAL A 179 -3.77 17.18 -23.66
C VAL A 179 -3.44 15.73 -24.06
N GLN A 180 -4.09 14.75 -23.44
CA GLN A 180 -3.93 13.34 -23.80
C GLN A 180 -4.44 13.01 -25.21
N THR A 181 -5.61 13.54 -25.60
CA THR A 181 -6.15 13.41 -26.96
C THR A 181 -5.21 14.05 -27.99
N HIS A 182 -4.57 15.17 -27.63
CA HIS A 182 -3.59 15.83 -28.50
C HIS A 182 -2.31 14.99 -28.67
N LEU A 183 -1.86 14.33 -27.60
CA LEU A 183 -0.71 13.42 -27.64
C LEU A 183 -1.02 12.15 -28.45
N GLU A 184 -2.24 11.62 -28.35
CA GLU A 184 -2.74 10.51 -29.16
C GLU A 184 -2.82 10.91 -30.64
N ASP A 185 -3.37 12.09 -30.97
CA ASP A 185 -3.40 12.63 -32.33
C ASP A 185 -1.97 12.76 -32.91
N ILE A 186 -1.00 13.27 -32.12
CA ILE A 186 0.41 13.38 -32.53
C ILE A 186 1.05 12.00 -32.72
N ALA A 187 0.77 11.04 -31.83
CA ALA A 187 1.29 9.68 -31.92
C ALA A 187 0.76 8.98 -33.18
N ASP A 188 -0.53 9.11 -33.48
CA ASP A 188 -1.14 8.58 -34.70
C ASP A 188 -0.55 9.23 -35.97
N GLN A 189 -0.23 10.53 -35.89
CA GLN A 189 0.41 11.24 -36.99
C GLN A 189 1.87 10.82 -37.17
N LEU A 190 2.60 10.53 -36.09
CA LEU A 190 3.95 9.96 -36.13
C LEU A 190 3.95 8.51 -36.63
N GLU A 191 2.95 7.71 -36.26
CA GLU A 191 2.72 6.34 -36.75
C GLU A 191 2.39 6.34 -38.23
N GLN A 192 1.51 7.23 -38.69
CA GLN A 192 1.26 7.44 -40.12
C GLN A 192 2.50 7.91 -40.86
N ASN A 193 3.25 8.86 -40.30
CA ASN A 193 4.51 9.32 -40.89
C ASN A 193 5.54 8.19 -40.96
N ARG A 194 5.63 7.33 -39.94
CA ARG A 194 6.47 6.12 -39.97
C ARG A 194 6.01 5.13 -41.04
N LYS A 195 4.71 4.90 -41.19
CA LYS A 195 4.15 4.05 -42.25
C LYS A 195 4.39 4.63 -43.63
N ASN A 196 4.29 5.96 -43.78
CA ASN A 196 4.60 6.67 -45.02
C ASN A 196 6.10 6.62 -45.34
N ILE A 197 6.98 6.78 -44.35
CA ILE A 197 8.44 6.66 -44.51
C ILE A 197 8.83 5.21 -44.83
N ALA A 198 8.22 4.22 -44.18
CA ALA A 198 8.45 2.80 -44.46
C ALA A 198 7.91 2.39 -45.84
N ALA A 199 6.80 2.97 -46.30
CA ALA A 199 6.26 2.78 -47.65
C ALA A 199 7.12 3.47 -48.73
N VAL A 200 7.77 4.59 -48.40
CA VAL A 200 8.73 5.28 -49.28
C VAL A 200 10.10 4.57 -49.31
N GLN A 201 10.52 3.89 -48.24
CA GLN A 201 11.80 3.19 -48.14
C GLN A 201 11.85 1.80 -48.82
N GLN A 202 10.76 1.32 -49.43
CA GLN A 202 10.78 0.10 -50.27
C GLN A 202 10.70 0.36 -51.79
N GLY A 203 10.77 1.62 -52.24
CA GLY A 203 10.85 1.95 -53.67
C GLY A 203 12.26 2.37 -54.10
N TYR A 204 13.06 1.46 -54.65
CA TYR A 204 14.32 1.82 -55.31
C TYR A 204 14.03 2.76 -56.48
N VAL A 205 14.46 4.02 -56.40
CA VAL A 205 14.36 4.99 -57.50
C VAL A 205 15.69 5.08 -58.22
N ALA A 206 15.74 4.57 -59.45
CA ALA A 206 16.90 4.73 -60.34
C ALA A 206 16.61 5.83 -61.38
N SER A 207 17.58 6.72 -61.62
CA SER A 207 17.44 7.78 -62.63
C SER A 207 18.41 7.56 -63.79
N PHE A 208 17.90 7.71 -65.00
CA PHE A 208 18.68 7.54 -66.24
C PHE A 208 18.50 8.75 -67.14
N LYS A 209 19.54 9.07 -67.92
CA LYS A 209 19.47 10.20 -68.85
C LYS A 209 18.48 9.96 -69.98
N THR A 210 18.43 8.76 -70.53
CA THR A 210 17.55 8.43 -71.67
C THR A 210 16.73 7.17 -71.39
N TYR A 211 15.59 7.05 -72.06
CA TYR A 211 14.71 5.88 -71.92
C TYR A 211 15.40 4.61 -72.39
N ALA A 212 16.25 4.68 -73.42
CA ALA A 212 17.02 3.53 -73.88
C ALA A 212 17.98 2.98 -72.80
N LEU A 213 18.61 3.86 -72.00
CA LEU A 213 19.46 3.44 -70.88
C LEU A 213 18.63 2.84 -69.75
N ALA A 214 17.48 3.44 -69.44
CA ALA A 214 16.54 2.86 -68.48
C ALA A 214 16.08 1.47 -68.93
N ASP A 215 15.74 1.31 -70.21
CA ASP A 215 15.22 0.06 -70.76
C ASP A 215 16.27 -1.07 -70.77
N ALA A 216 17.54 -0.72 -71.01
CA ALA A 216 18.65 -1.67 -70.93
C ALA A 216 18.94 -2.12 -69.49
N ALA A 217 18.79 -1.22 -68.51
CA ALA A 217 19.07 -1.51 -67.11
C ALA A 217 17.91 -2.20 -66.38
N LYS A 218 16.67 -2.11 -66.90
CA LYS A 218 15.45 -2.51 -66.20
C LYS A 218 15.47 -3.95 -65.65
N THR A 219 16.08 -4.90 -66.36
CA THR A 219 16.12 -6.31 -65.91
C THR A 219 17.00 -6.54 -64.67
N SER A 220 17.89 -5.59 -64.36
CA SER A 220 18.69 -5.61 -63.14
C SER A 220 17.99 -4.97 -61.94
N LEU A 221 16.85 -4.31 -62.17
CA LEU A 221 16.06 -3.66 -61.13
C LEU A 221 14.95 -4.59 -60.62
N PRO A 222 14.64 -4.58 -59.32
CA PRO A 222 13.51 -5.31 -58.77
C PRO A 222 12.20 -4.92 -59.46
N LYS A 223 11.29 -5.88 -59.63
CA LYS A 223 9.93 -5.60 -60.09
C LYS A 223 9.26 -4.54 -59.19
N ASP A 224 8.48 -3.67 -59.82
CA ASP A 224 7.78 -2.49 -59.28
C ASP A 224 8.70 -1.31 -58.89
N SER A 225 9.94 -1.29 -59.37
CA SER A 225 10.84 -0.14 -59.19
C SER A 225 10.37 1.10 -59.97
N MET A 226 10.50 2.28 -59.37
CA MET A 226 10.28 3.57 -60.05
C MET A 226 11.55 4.02 -60.76
N ILE A 227 11.42 4.43 -62.01
CA ILE A 227 12.53 4.91 -62.84
C ILE A 227 12.22 6.31 -63.36
N GLU A 228 13.18 7.24 -63.25
CA GLU A 228 13.03 8.59 -63.79
C GLU A 228 13.96 8.82 -65.00
N VAL A 229 13.39 9.16 -66.15
CA VAL A 229 14.13 9.52 -67.36
C VAL A 229 14.11 11.04 -67.50
N THR A 230 15.29 11.65 -67.46
CA THR A 230 15.39 13.11 -67.26
C THR A 230 15.76 13.91 -68.51
N ASN A 231 16.35 13.28 -69.54
CA ASN A 231 16.88 14.02 -70.69
C ASN A 231 17.00 13.14 -71.97
N ASP A 232 15.93 12.46 -72.33
CA ASP A 232 15.76 11.78 -73.61
C ASP A 232 15.56 12.79 -74.75
N PRO A 233 16.17 12.58 -75.93
CA PRO A 233 15.98 13.45 -77.10
C PRO A 233 14.52 13.56 -77.55
N VAL A 234 13.68 12.56 -77.24
CA VAL A 234 12.23 12.61 -77.49
C VAL A 234 11.55 13.05 -76.20
N ASN A 235 11.00 14.27 -76.19
CA ASN A 235 10.57 14.91 -74.94
C ASN A 235 9.40 14.18 -74.27
N GLU A 236 8.55 13.51 -75.05
CA GLU A 236 7.46 12.66 -74.55
C GLU A 236 7.97 11.42 -73.80
N ARG A 237 9.27 11.10 -73.88
CA ARG A 237 9.91 10.02 -73.12
C ARG A 237 10.56 10.47 -71.81
N ASN A 238 10.59 11.77 -71.54
CA ASN A 238 10.99 12.29 -70.24
C ASN A 238 9.87 12.12 -69.23
N GLY A 239 10.21 11.73 -68.01
CA GLY A 239 9.25 11.55 -66.92
C GLY A 239 9.47 10.24 -66.15
N ARG A 240 8.53 9.93 -65.27
CA ARG A 240 8.62 8.75 -64.41
C ARG A 240 7.94 7.54 -65.02
N TYR A 241 8.60 6.41 -64.87
CA TYR A 241 8.20 5.08 -65.33
C TYR A 241 8.17 4.13 -64.14
N VAL A 242 7.38 3.07 -64.26
CA VAL A 242 7.41 1.93 -63.34
C VAL A 242 7.84 0.70 -64.13
N TRP A 243 8.83 -0.03 -63.61
CA TRP A 243 9.23 -1.32 -64.12
C TRP A 243 8.36 -2.41 -63.50
N ASP A 244 7.39 -2.93 -64.23
CA ASP A 244 6.43 -3.94 -63.73
C ASP A 244 6.92 -5.39 -63.84
N GLY A 245 8.20 -5.57 -64.20
CA GLY A 245 8.81 -6.87 -64.46
C GLY A 245 8.69 -7.36 -65.90
N VAL A 246 7.93 -6.67 -66.77
CA VAL A 246 7.76 -7.00 -68.20
C VAL A 246 8.15 -5.82 -69.09
N GLY A 247 7.67 -4.61 -68.78
CA GLY A 247 7.94 -3.39 -69.53
C GLY A 247 8.11 -2.17 -68.62
N LEU A 248 8.63 -1.08 -69.18
CA LEU A 248 8.59 0.22 -68.51
C LEU A 248 7.30 0.93 -68.90
N THR A 249 6.40 1.10 -67.93
CA THR A 249 5.12 1.78 -68.13
C THR A 249 5.21 3.22 -67.60
N LYS A 250 4.98 4.21 -68.46
CA LYS A 250 5.04 5.63 -68.05
C LYS A 250 3.88 5.96 -67.11
N SER A 251 4.17 6.66 -66.00
CA SER A 251 3.14 7.09 -65.07
C SER A 251 2.20 8.12 -65.72
N SER A 252 0.89 7.99 -65.46
CA SER A 252 -0.13 8.96 -65.85
C SER A 252 -0.10 10.25 -65.02
N TYR A 253 0.71 10.29 -63.96
CA TYR A 253 0.87 11.46 -63.10
C TYR A 253 1.97 12.38 -63.65
N ASP A 254 1.55 13.37 -64.45
CA ASP A 254 2.38 14.51 -64.89
C ASP A 254 1.97 15.77 -64.08
N PRO A 255 2.76 16.18 -63.07
CA PRO A 255 2.39 17.27 -62.18
C PRO A 255 2.19 18.62 -62.89
N VAL A 256 2.76 18.82 -64.07
CA VAL A 256 2.61 20.06 -64.86
C VAL A 256 1.22 20.16 -65.50
N ALA A 257 0.65 19.03 -65.94
CA ALA A 257 -0.69 18.97 -66.51
C ALA A 257 -1.80 19.15 -65.43
N ILE A 258 -1.54 18.76 -64.18
CA ILE A 258 -2.50 18.82 -63.08
C ILE A 258 -2.64 20.26 -62.53
N SER A 259 -1.54 21.00 -62.42
CA SER A 259 -1.54 22.40 -61.95
C SER A 259 -2.37 23.34 -62.84
N SER A 260 -2.36 23.10 -64.15
CA SER A 260 -3.11 23.90 -65.13
C SER A 260 -4.64 23.68 -65.04
N ARG A 261 -5.09 22.53 -64.54
CA ARG A 261 -6.51 22.17 -64.43
C ARG A 261 -7.18 22.77 -63.18
N MET A 262 -6.48 22.78 -62.04
CA MET A 262 -7.03 23.31 -60.77
C MET A 262 -7.26 24.83 -60.79
N THR A 263 -6.43 25.58 -61.50
CA THR A 263 -6.56 27.05 -61.62
C THR A 263 -7.84 27.46 -62.37
N SER A 264 -8.34 26.58 -63.24
CA SER A 264 -9.54 26.82 -64.05
C SER A 264 -10.86 26.55 -63.30
N GLU A 265 -10.83 25.68 -62.27
CA GLU A 265 -12.02 25.25 -61.52
C GLU A 265 -12.36 26.19 -60.34
N VAL A 266 -11.41 26.98 -59.84
CA VAL A 266 -11.61 27.91 -58.70
C VAL A 266 -12.24 29.24 -59.12
N ILE A 267 -12.05 29.67 -60.37
CA ILE A 267 -12.49 31.00 -60.86
C ILE A 267 -14.00 31.04 -61.21
N ASN A 268 -14.69 29.89 -61.35
CA ASN A 268 -16.07 29.82 -61.87
C ASN A 268 -17.12 29.29 -60.87
N ASN A 269 -16.92 29.40 -59.56
CA ASN A 269 -17.95 29.02 -58.57
C ASN A 269 -18.87 30.21 -58.20
N PRO A 270 -20.19 30.16 -58.50
CA PRO A 270 -21.11 31.30 -58.36
C PRO A 270 -21.65 31.57 -56.94
N PHE A 271 -21.17 30.91 -55.89
CA PHE A 271 -21.74 31.03 -54.53
C PHE A 271 -20.94 31.88 -53.51
N LEU A 272 -19.89 32.58 -53.93
CA LEU A 272 -19.14 33.48 -53.04
C LEU A 272 -18.79 34.79 -53.77
N SER A 273 -19.61 35.83 -53.60
CA SER A 273 -19.17 37.20 -53.86
C SER A 273 -18.64 37.81 -52.56
N PHE A 274 -17.33 38.00 -52.44
CA PHE A 274 -16.73 38.78 -51.36
C PHE A 274 -16.78 40.26 -51.71
N THR A 275 -17.44 41.07 -50.88
CA THR A 275 -17.57 42.51 -51.12
C THR A 275 -16.41 43.35 -50.58
N THR A 276 -15.40 42.76 -49.94
CA THR A 276 -14.08 43.41 -49.71
C THR A 276 -12.94 42.38 -49.69
N SER A 277 -11.77 42.79 -50.16
CA SER A 277 -10.60 41.95 -50.42
C SER A 277 -9.94 41.44 -49.13
N ILE A 278 -9.62 40.14 -49.11
CA ILE A 278 -8.71 39.51 -48.16
C ILE A 278 -7.28 39.95 -48.53
N SER A 279 -6.51 40.49 -47.58
CA SER A 279 -5.09 40.77 -47.79
C SER A 279 -4.22 39.77 -47.03
N VAL A 280 -3.24 39.22 -47.73
CA VAL A 280 -2.15 38.40 -47.19
C VAL A 280 -0.90 39.26 -47.21
N ASP A 281 -0.23 39.42 -46.07
CA ASP A 281 1.04 40.15 -46.05
C ASP A 281 2.22 39.27 -46.48
N SER A 282 3.41 39.87 -46.64
CA SER A 282 4.62 39.20 -47.12
C SER A 282 5.13 38.07 -46.22
N ASN A 283 4.54 37.90 -45.03
CA ASN A 283 4.87 36.83 -44.10
C ASN A 283 3.80 35.72 -44.08
N GLY A 284 2.78 35.81 -44.93
CA GLY A 284 1.76 34.77 -45.08
C GLY A 284 0.60 34.87 -44.08
N ILE A 285 0.44 35.98 -43.35
CA ILE A 285 -0.69 36.16 -42.42
C ILE A 285 -1.90 36.72 -43.17
N ILE A 286 -3.03 36.04 -43.04
CA ILE A 286 -4.33 36.44 -43.61
C ILE A 286 -5.08 37.28 -42.58
N THR A 287 -5.33 38.56 -42.89
CA THR A 287 -6.09 39.45 -41.99
C THR A 287 -7.52 39.62 -42.50
N PHE A 288 -8.50 39.34 -41.65
CA PHE A 288 -9.93 39.64 -41.91
C PHE A 288 -10.33 40.91 -41.16
N PRO A 289 -11.05 41.87 -41.77
CA PRO A 289 -11.49 43.07 -41.06
C PRO A 289 -12.54 42.72 -39.98
N SER A 290 -12.37 43.31 -38.79
CA SER A 290 -13.21 43.10 -37.61
C SER A 290 -14.67 43.53 -37.82
N PHE A 291 -15.63 42.76 -37.31
CA PHE A 291 -17.03 43.20 -37.13
C PHE A 291 -17.30 43.63 -35.69
N SER A 292 -17.86 44.83 -35.49
CA SER A 292 -18.33 45.32 -34.20
C SER A 292 -19.79 44.93 -33.98
N ALA A 293 -20.12 44.46 -32.78
CA ALA A 293 -21.49 44.20 -32.38
C ALA A 293 -22.19 45.54 -32.12
N ASN A 294 -23.13 45.93 -32.99
CA ASN A 294 -24.09 46.98 -32.70
C ASN A 294 -25.53 46.47 -32.86
N LYS A 295 -26.29 46.83 -31.84
CA LYS A 295 -27.68 46.56 -31.52
C LYS A 295 -28.60 47.12 -32.63
N TYR A 296 -29.32 46.24 -33.32
CA TYR A 296 -30.58 46.59 -33.99
C TYR A 296 -31.58 45.46 -33.77
N GLY A 297 -32.61 45.79 -32.98
CA GLY A 297 -33.82 44.99 -32.88
C GLY A 297 -34.72 45.18 -34.09
N ASP A 298 -35.74 44.33 -34.13
CA ASP A 298 -37.02 44.50 -34.83
C ASP A 298 -37.26 43.91 -36.23
N GLU A 299 -36.36 43.08 -36.79
CA GLU A 299 -36.69 42.29 -38.00
C GLU A 299 -36.75 40.76 -37.80
N LEU A 300 -36.96 40.30 -36.55
CA LEU A 300 -37.36 38.91 -36.26
C LEU A 300 -38.84 38.77 -35.88
N LYS A 301 -39.69 39.72 -36.30
CA LYS A 301 -41.14 39.70 -36.03
C LYS A 301 -41.99 39.01 -37.10
N ASN A 302 -41.43 38.55 -38.21
CA ASN A 302 -42.21 37.90 -39.29
C ASN A 302 -41.73 36.50 -39.71
N HIS A 303 -40.88 35.84 -38.92
CA HIS A 303 -40.63 34.39 -39.04
C HIS A 303 -40.84 33.70 -37.68
N PRO A 304 -42.06 33.22 -37.38
CA PRO A 304 -42.35 32.52 -36.15
C PRO A 304 -41.88 31.07 -36.24
N SER A 305 -40.68 30.79 -35.75
CA SER A 305 -40.29 29.45 -35.29
C SER A 305 -39.56 29.53 -33.96
N ILE A 306 -40.21 30.25 -33.03
CA ILE A 306 -40.11 30.02 -31.59
C ILE A 306 -41.11 28.90 -31.28
N PHE A 307 -40.64 27.67 -31.02
CA PHE A 307 -41.47 26.69 -30.33
C PHE A 307 -41.35 26.96 -28.81
N GLU A 308 -42.15 27.91 -28.31
CA GLU A 308 -42.66 27.82 -26.94
C GLU A 308 -43.81 26.81 -26.97
N TYR A 309 -43.69 25.71 -26.24
CA TYR A 309 -44.79 24.78 -26.02
C TYR A 309 -45.16 24.77 -24.54
N SER A 310 -46.34 25.28 -24.23
CA SER A 310 -47.01 25.16 -22.93
C SER A 310 -48.18 24.18 -23.07
N PRO A 311 -48.12 22.97 -22.48
CA PRO A 311 -49.30 22.12 -22.39
C PRO A 311 -50.03 22.38 -21.07
N ALA A 312 -51.20 22.98 -21.18
CA ALA A 312 -52.27 22.78 -20.20
C ALA A 312 -52.86 21.36 -20.43
N SER A 313 -52.72 20.51 -19.42
CA SER A 313 -53.31 19.15 -19.26
C SER A 313 -52.65 17.95 -19.99
N ASN A 314 -52.24 16.98 -19.15
CA ASN A 314 -52.00 15.53 -19.29
C ASN A 314 -51.36 14.92 -20.58
N SER A 315 -50.09 14.53 -20.42
CA SER A 315 -49.50 13.22 -20.82
C SER A 315 -49.60 12.71 -22.27
N ILE A 316 -49.09 13.44 -23.28
CA ILE A 316 -48.89 12.88 -24.64
C ILE A 316 -47.47 13.24 -25.19
N ILE A 317 -46.80 12.27 -25.82
CA ILE A 317 -45.47 12.38 -26.44
C ILE A 317 -45.60 12.77 -27.92
N TYR A 318 -44.78 13.72 -28.40
CA TYR A 318 -44.71 14.09 -29.82
C TYR A 318 -43.39 13.65 -30.45
N TYR A 319 -43.48 13.14 -31.68
CA TYR A 319 -42.36 12.70 -32.51
C TYR A 319 -42.13 13.73 -33.63
N ILE A 320 -40.88 14.14 -33.80
CA ILE A 320 -40.46 15.21 -34.72
C ILE A 320 -39.59 14.62 -35.82
N TYR A 321 -39.94 14.92 -37.06
CA TYR A 321 -39.36 14.33 -38.26
C TYR A 321 -38.80 15.40 -39.20
N TYR A 322 -37.70 15.08 -39.86
CA TYR A 322 -37.12 15.85 -40.95
C TYR A 322 -37.43 15.17 -42.27
N ARG A 323 -37.93 15.93 -43.24
CA ARG A 323 -38.27 15.42 -44.57
C ARG A 323 -37.25 15.91 -45.60
N TYR A 324 -36.45 14.99 -46.13
CA TYR A 324 -35.34 15.33 -47.04
C TYR A 324 -35.80 15.84 -48.41
N SER A 325 -36.97 15.43 -48.88
CA SER A 325 -37.48 15.86 -50.18
C SER A 325 -37.95 17.31 -50.21
N THR A 326 -38.22 17.92 -49.04
CA THR A 326 -38.73 19.30 -48.92
C THR A 326 -37.93 20.18 -47.97
N ASN A 327 -36.96 19.63 -47.23
CA ASN A 327 -36.17 20.30 -46.18
C ASN A 327 -37.00 20.91 -45.03
N GLU A 328 -38.15 20.31 -44.70
CA GLU A 328 -39.03 20.78 -43.62
C GLU A 328 -39.01 19.86 -42.38
N ILE A 329 -39.38 20.45 -41.21
CA ILE A 329 -39.55 19.73 -39.94
C ILE A 329 -41.05 19.61 -39.61
N VAL A 330 -41.51 18.39 -39.33
CA VAL A 330 -42.92 18.08 -39.04
C VAL A 330 -43.08 17.24 -37.78
N SER A 331 -44.20 17.40 -37.04
CA SER A 331 -44.47 16.67 -35.79
C SER A 331 -45.72 15.79 -35.83
N GLY A 332 -45.75 14.69 -35.08
CA GLY A 332 -46.92 13.81 -34.93
C GLY A 332 -46.98 13.11 -33.56
N THR A 333 -48.16 12.63 -33.16
CA THR A 333 -48.38 11.99 -31.84
C THR A 333 -48.11 10.49 -31.83
N SER A 334 -47.71 9.90 -32.95
CA SER A 334 -47.41 8.47 -33.10
C SER A 334 -46.26 8.22 -34.08
N VAL A 335 -45.51 7.14 -33.85
CA VAL A 335 -44.31 6.82 -34.63
C VAL A 335 -44.69 6.39 -36.05
N ARG A 336 -44.26 7.15 -37.07
CA ARG A 336 -44.35 6.75 -38.47
C ARG A 336 -43.17 5.85 -38.85
N LYS A 337 -43.42 4.84 -39.69
CA LYS A 337 -42.38 3.97 -40.27
C LYS A 337 -41.45 4.80 -41.16
N ALA A 338 -40.14 4.55 -41.08
CA ALA A 338 -39.18 5.16 -41.97
C ALA A 338 -39.43 4.67 -43.41
N ASP A 339 -39.97 5.55 -44.26
CA ASP A 339 -39.72 5.49 -45.69
C ASP A 339 -38.59 6.48 -45.99
N GLY A 340 -37.71 6.19 -46.94
CA GLY A 340 -36.44 6.90 -47.11
C GLY A 340 -36.49 8.42 -47.31
N ASN A 341 -37.68 9.04 -47.35
CA ASN A 341 -37.86 10.50 -47.46
C ASN A 341 -38.06 11.21 -46.11
N ILE A 342 -38.30 10.51 -45.00
CA ILE A 342 -38.57 11.11 -43.69
C ILE A 342 -37.76 10.41 -42.59
N VAL A 343 -36.99 11.19 -41.81
CA VAL A 343 -36.20 10.70 -40.67
C VAL A 343 -36.68 11.30 -39.36
N LEU A 344 -36.87 10.45 -38.35
CA LEU A 344 -37.15 10.90 -36.99
C LEU A 344 -35.92 11.60 -36.43
N ILE A 345 -36.04 12.88 -36.10
CA ILE A 345 -34.94 13.71 -35.60
C ILE A 345 -35.05 14.02 -34.11
N GLY A 346 -36.24 13.86 -33.51
CA GLY A 346 -36.38 14.08 -32.07
C GLY A 346 -37.73 13.66 -31.51
N MET A 347 -37.81 13.62 -30.19
CA MET A 347 -39.05 13.44 -29.44
C MET A 347 -39.16 14.59 -28.44
N ALA A 348 -40.35 15.18 -28.33
CA ALA A 348 -40.64 16.24 -27.39
C ALA A 348 -41.67 15.74 -26.38
N TYR A 349 -41.32 15.85 -25.10
CA TYR A 349 -42.21 15.60 -23.97
C TYR A 349 -42.07 16.77 -23.00
N GLN A 350 -43.18 17.48 -22.75
CA GLN A 350 -43.26 18.61 -21.82
C GLN A 350 -42.15 19.68 -22.02
N GLY A 351 -41.89 20.06 -23.27
CA GLY A 351 -41.03 21.20 -23.59
C GLY A 351 -39.51 20.97 -23.46
N ARG A 352 -39.05 19.72 -23.32
CA ARG A 352 -37.61 19.40 -23.39
C ARG A 352 -37.31 18.54 -24.62
N PHE A 353 -36.31 18.97 -25.40
CA PHE A 353 -35.85 18.31 -26.63
C PHE A 353 -34.69 17.39 -26.28
N ALA A 354 -34.84 16.08 -26.52
CA ALA A 354 -33.75 15.11 -26.35
C ALA A 354 -33.13 14.81 -27.72
N SER A 355 -31.87 15.20 -27.95
CA SER A 355 -31.09 14.76 -29.11
C SER A 355 -30.48 13.36 -28.86
N GLN A 356 -30.23 12.67 -29.97
CA GLN A 356 -30.15 11.22 -30.13
C GLN A 356 -29.04 10.52 -29.33
N TYR A 357 -29.40 9.79 -28.26
CA TYR A 357 -28.65 8.61 -27.78
C TYR A 357 -29.58 7.52 -27.24
N ALA A 358 -30.69 7.26 -27.95
CA ALA A 358 -31.63 6.20 -27.57
C ALA A 358 -32.22 5.44 -28.75
N VAL A 359 -31.44 5.08 -29.79
CA VAL A 359 -31.86 4.07 -30.78
C VAL A 359 -30.64 3.31 -31.36
N LYS A 360 -30.25 2.21 -30.71
CA LYS A 360 -29.53 1.05 -31.28
C LYS A 360 -29.66 -0.06 -30.22
N TYR A 361 -30.74 -0.83 -30.18
CA TYR A 361 -30.96 -2.05 -30.96
C TYR A 361 -32.46 -2.32 -31.13
N LYS A 362 -33.04 -1.98 -32.29
CA LYS A 362 -34.27 -2.63 -32.77
C LYS A 362 -34.45 -2.50 -34.28
N THR A 363 -33.59 -3.18 -35.03
CA THR A 363 -33.68 -3.57 -36.46
C THR A 363 -32.39 -4.39 -36.71
N ASP A 364 -32.34 -5.66 -37.10
CA ASP A 364 -33.27 -6.53 -37.81
C ASP A 364 -32.91 -7.99 -37.49
N THR A 365 -33.91 -8.82 -37.15
CA THR A 365 -34.24 -10.05 -37.89
C THR A 365 -35.40 -10.74 -37.16
N ASN A 366 -36.57 -10.72 -37.80
CA ASN A 366 -37.62 -11.69 -37.56
C ASN A 366 -37.11 -13.07 -38.00
N ALA A 367 -36.46 -13.81 -37.11
CA ALA A 367 -36.36 -15.26 -37.13
C ALA A 367 -35.78 -15.74 -35.80
N ILE A 368 -36.63 -16.32 -34.96
CA ILE A 368 -36.15 -17.17 -33.86
C ILE A 368 -35.57 -18.41 -34.52
N THR A 369 -34.26 -18.47 -34.66
CA THR A 369 -33.58 -19.74 -34.89
C THR A 369 -32.51 -19.87 -33.83
N LYS A 370 -32.68 -20.89 -32.99
CA LYS A 370 -31.78 -21.35 -31.93
C LYS A 370 -30.32 -20.95 -32.19
N LEU A 371 -29.82 -19.98 -31.42
CA LEU A 371 -28.39 -19.87 -31.16
C LEU A 371 -28.10 -20.74 -29.93
N SER A 372 -27.28 -21.75 -30.17
CA SER A 372 -26.86 -22.79 -29.24
C SER A 372 -26.01 -22.23 -28.09
N ASN A 373 -25.92 -23.03 -27.01
CA ASN A 373 -25.28 -22.74 -25.73
C ASN A 373 -23.76 -22.38 -25.76
N GLU A 374 -23.14 -22.13 -26.92
CA GLU A 374 -21.68 -21.98 -27.03
C GLU A 374 -21.15 -20.53 -27.08
N VAL A 375 -21.99 -19.50 -27.25
CA VAL A 375 -21.51 -18.09 -27.34
C VAL A 375 -21.50 -17.35 -25.99
N ILE A 376 -21.96 -17.97 -24.90
CA ILE A 376 -22.03 -17.33 -23.57
C ILE A 376 -20.70 -17.43 -22.78
N ASN A 377 -19.71 -18.19 -23.25
CA ASN A 377 -18.49 -18.48 -22.46
C ASN A 377 -17.23 -17.67 -22.82
N SER A 378 -17.27 -16.61 -23.64
CA SER A 378 -16.07 -15.83 -23.97
C SER A 378 -16.16 -14.35 -23.55
N LYS A 379 -15.51 -14.05 -22.41
CA LYS A 379 -14.84 -12.78 -22.01
C LYS A 379 -15.47 -11.46 -22.48
N LEU A 380 -16.17 -10.78 -21.57
CA LEU A 380 -16.47 -9.34 -21.65
C LEU A 380 -15.75 -8.56 -20.54
N ASN A 381 -15.27 -7.38 -20.94
CA ASN A 381 -14.28 -6.48 -20.34
C ASN A 381 -14.80 -5.73 -19.08
N PRO A 382 -14.05 -5.63 -17.96
CA PRO A 382 -14.57 -5.19 -16.65
C PRO A 382 -14.77 -3.67 -16.41
N ASN A 383 -14.69 -2.80 -17.42
CA ASN A 383 -14.82 -1.34 -17.22
C ASN A 383 -15.97 -0.72 -18.03
N LEU A 384 -17.21 -0.89 -17.58
CA LEU A 384 -18.35 -0.06 -18.05
C LEU A 384 -19.07 0.62 -16.87
N PRO A 385 -19.61 1.85 -17.04
CA PRO A 385 -20.04 2.72 -15.93
C PRO A 385 -21.46 2.46 -15.41
N TYR A 386 -21.70 2.94 -14.20
CA TYR A 386 -22.83 2.79 -13.26
C TYR A 386 -24.28 3.08 -13.73
N ASP A 387 -24.56 3.32 -15.01
CA ASP A 387 -25.90 3.79 -15.44
C ASP A 387 -26.96 2.69 -15.62
N PHE A 388 -26.60 1.41 -15.47
CA PHE A 388 -27.55 0.29 -15.66
C PHE A 388 -28.47 0.04 -14.44
N ILE A 389 -28.18 0.64 -13.28
CA ILE A 389 -28.90 0.37 -12.02
C ILE A 389 -30.17 1.24 -11.86
N TYR A 390 -30.32 2.32 -12.64
CA TYR A 390 -31.47 3.24 -12.51
C TYR A 390 -32.78 2.76 -13.17
N GLN A 391 -32.77 1.69 -13.98
CA GLN A 391 -33.96 1.26 -14.73
C GLN A 391 -34.98 0.43 -13.92
N PHE A 392 -34.72 0.08 -12.65
CA PHE A 392 -35.70 -0.61 -11.80
C PHE A 392 -36.69 0.32 -11.08
N ASN A 393 -36.50 1.65 -11.17
CA ASN A 393 -37.41 2.63 -10.59
C ASN A 393 -38.32 3.24 -11.67
N ASN A 394 -39.43 2.56 -11.98
CA ASN A 394 -40.49 3.21 -12.74
C ASN A 394 -41.24 4.17 -11.79
N GLN A 395 -40.93 5.48 -11.89
CA GLN A 395 -41.47 6.56 -11.02
C GLN A 395 -43.00 6.75 -11.07
N SER A 396 -43.74 5.95 -11.85
CA SER A 396 -45.19 6.06 -11.95
C SER A 396 -45.98 5.24 -10.92
N ASN A 397 -45.34 4.43 -10.07
CA ASN A 397 -45.99 3.71 -8.97
C ASN A 397 -45.41 4.14 -7.61
N ALA A 398 -46.27 4.64 -6.72
CA ALA A 398 -45.91 5.18 -5.40
C ALA A 398 -45.37 4.14 -4.38
N ASP A 399 -45.09 2.90 -4.81
CA ASP A 399 -44.83 1.75 -3.92
C ASP A 399 -43.34 1.33 -3.87
N PHE A 400 -42.42 2.05 -4.53
CA PHE A 400 -41.00 1.67 -4.63
C PHE A 400 -40.07 2.61 -3.85
N SER A 401 -39.38 2.05 -2.85
CA SER A 401 -38.46 2.79 -1.96
C SER A 401 -36.99 2.72 -2.44
N PRO A 402 -36.15 3.73 -2.12
CA PRO A 402 -34.77 3.83 -2.62
C PRO A 402 -33.82 2.78 -2.01
N VAL A 403 -32.82 2.37 -2.80
CA VAL A 403 -31.68 1.58 -2.32
C VAL A 403 -30.69 2.51 -1.60
N VAL A 404 -30.21 2.10 -0.44
CA VAL A 404 -29.27 2.86 0.39
C VAL A 404 -28.09 1.98 0.83
N THR A 405 -26.96 2.60 1.16
CA THR A 405 -25.79 1.92 1.72
C THR A 405 -26.02 1.54 3.18
N VAL A 406 -25.63 0.32 3.58
CA VAL A 406 -25.73 -0.14 4.98
C VAL A 406 -24.35 -0.19 5.61
N SER A 407 -24.20 0.43 6.79
CA SER A 407 -22.91 0.55 7.48
C SER A 407 -22.59 -0.57 8.47
N ASP A 408 -23.50 -1.53 8.65
CA ASP A 408 -23.39 -2.63 9.62
C ASP A 408 -22.32 -3.65 9.21
N ASP A 409 -21.37 -3.92 10.10
CA ASP A 409 -20.20 -4.74 9.78
C ASP A 409 -20.54 -6.22 9.61
N VAL A 410 -21.62 -6.71 10.24
CA VAL A 410 -22.09 -8.09 10.04
C VAL A 410 -22.65 -8.25 8.63
N LEU A 411 -23.43 -7.29 8.13
CA LEU A 411 -23.90 -7.31 6.74
C LEU A 411 -22.76 -7.15 5.73
N LYS A 412 -21.78 -6.27 5.99
CA LYS A 412 -20.59 -6.16 5.14
C LYS A 412 -19.79 -7.45 5.10
N SER A 413 -19.65 -8.15 6.23
CA SER A 413 -18.98 -9.46 6.28
C SER A 413 -19.71 -10.56 5.49
N LEU A 414 -21.02 -10.38 5.27
CA LEU A 414 -21.84 -11.25 4.41
C LEU A 414 -21.83 -10.78 2.94
N GLY A 415 -21.03 -9.76 2.60
CA GLY A 415 -20.91 -9.19 1.26
C GLY A 415 -22.04 -8.24 0.88
N VAL A 416 -22.79 -7.72 1.87
CA VAL A 416 -23.95 -6.88 1.66
C VAL A 416 -23.61 -5.41 1.93
N GLU A 417 -23.44 -4.63 0.86
CA GLU A 417 -23.08 -3.21 0.95
C GLU A 417 -24.30 -2.27 0.81
N PHE A 418 -25.39 -2.75 0.21
CA PHE A 418 -26.58 -1.96 -0.09
C PHE A 418 -27.86 -2.71 0.31
N ALA A 419 -28.90 -1.97 0.70
CA ALA A 419 -30.21 -2.51 1.05
C ALA A 419 -31.33 -1.59 0.60
N GLN A 420 -32.51 -2.14 0.35
CA GLN A 420 -33.68 -1.33 0.04
C GLN A 420 -34.25 -0.77 1.34
N LYS A 421 -34.34 0.57 1.44
CA LYS A 421 -35.01 1.25 2.55
C LYS A 421 -36.50 0.98 2.48
N ILE A 422 -37.18 0.84 3.61
CA ILE A 422 -38.63 0.75 3.71
C ILE A 422 -39.10 1.94 4.54
N ASP A 423 -39.82 2.84 3.88
CA ASP A 423 -40.33 4.06 4.51
C ASP A 423 -41.75 3.83 5.05
N ALA A 424 -41.97 4.14 6.33
CA ALA A 424 -43.26 3.95 6.99
C ALA A 424 -44.33 4.96 6.55
N SER A 425 -43.94 6.02 5.84
CA SER A 425 -44.86 7.04 5.32
C SER A 425 -45.70 6.59 4.11
N LEU A 426 -45.45 5.40 3.56
CA LEU A 426 -46.19 4.83 2.42
C LEU A 426 -47.51 4.19 2.89
N ASN A 427 -48.59 4.97 2.89
CA ASN A 427 -49.95 4.61 3.32
C ASN A 427 -50.39 3.17 2.97
N ASN A 428 -50.72 2.38 4.01
CA ASN A 428 -51.46 1.10 4.03
C ASN A 428 -51.08 -0.05 3.06
N ARG A 429 -50.18 0.13 2.09
CA ARG A 429 -49.83 -0.91 1.12
C ARG A 429 -48.49 -1.59 1.42
N GLY A 430 -47.58 -0.95 2.17
CA GLY A 430 -46.27 -1.50 2.50
C GLY A 430 -45.28 -1.36 1.35
N ALA A 431 -43.98 -1.33 1.64
CA ALA A 431 -42.94 -1.27 0.61
C ALA A 431 -42.56 -2.69 0.16
N PHE A 432 -42.44 -2.88 -1.15
CA PHE A 432 -42.14 -4.18 -1.76
C PHE A 432 -40.86 -4.13 -2.59
N ALA A 433 -40.04 -5.17 -2.42
CA ALA A 433 -39.00 -5.52 -3.37
C ALA A 433 -39.59 -6.46 -4.43
N GLN A 434 -39.71 -6.00 -5.66
CA GLN A 434 -40.18 -6.83 -6.77
C GLN A 434 -39.00 -7.54 -7.45
N VAL A 435 -39.14 -8.84 -7.65
CA VAL A 435 -38.18 -9.66 -8.38
C VAL A 435 -38.93 -10.33 -9.53
N ASN A 436 -38.55 -9.99 -10.76
CA ASN A 436 -39.04 -10.72 -11.92
C ASN A 436 -38.19 -11.98 -12.07
N LEU A 437 -38.81 -13.15 -11.90
CA LEU A 437 -38.17 -14.43 -12.19
C LEU A 437 -38.51 -14.80 -13.64
N PHE A 438 -37.66 -15.61 -14.30
CA PHE A 438 -37.92 -16.11 -15.65
C PHE A 438 -39.33 -16.72 -15.75
N GLU A 439 -40.04 -16.49 -16.86
CA GLU A 439 -41.36 -17.07 -17.09
C GLU A 439 -41.28 -18.61 -17.11
N ARG A 440 -41.78 -19.27 -16.06
CA ARG A 440 -41.79 -20.74 -15.95
C ARG A 440 -43.19 -21.30 -15.73
N LYS A 441 -43.48 -22.39 -16.43
CA LYS A 441 -44.74 -23.13 -16.32
C LYS A 441 -44.61 -24.14 -15.18
N LEU A 442 -45.40 -23.97 -14.13
CA LEU A 442 -45.37 -24.86 -12.97
C LEU A 442 -46.60 -25.78 -13.00
N ARG A 443 -46.38 -27.09 -12.83
CA ARG A 443 -47.45 -28.10 -12.77
C ARG A 443 -47.26 -28.97 -11.53
N GLY A 444 -48.08 -28.76 -10.49
CA GLY A 444 -48.10 -29.58 -9.28
C GLY A 444 -47.94 -28.78 -7.98
N PRO A 445 -48.02 -29.43 -6.80
CA PRO A 445 -47.71 -28.82 -5.52
C PRO A 445 -46.22 -28.47 -5.45
N LEU A 446 -45.91 -27.20 -5.19
CA LEU A 446 -44.54 -26.70 -5.09
C LEU A 446 -44.02 -26.91 -3.66
N ARG A 447 -42.81 -27.46 -3.51
CA ARG A 447 -42.06 -27.33 -2.26
C ARG A 447 -41.09 -26.18 -2.42
N CYS A 448 -41.06 -25.25 -1.49
CA CYS A 448 -40.13 -24.15 -1.54
C CYS A 448 -39.67 -23.67 -0.17
N SER A 449 -38.46 -23.12 -0.13
CA SER A 449 -37.89 -22.51 1.07
C SER A 449 -37.58 -21.05 0.79
N PHE A 450 -37.90 -20.19 1.75
CA PHE A 450 -37.65 -18.76 1.70
C PHE A 450 -36.70 -18.37 2.80
N ALA A 451 -35.78 -17.45 2.51
CA ALA A 451 -35.09 -16.69 3.54
C ALA A 451 -34.80 -15.26 3.08
N PHE A 452 -34.71 -14.29 3.98
CA PHE A 452 -34.33 -12.91 3.66
C PHE A 452 -33.78 -12.18 4.88
N LEU A 453 -32.92 -11.20 4.65
CA LEU A 453 -32.27 -10.41 5.69
C LEU A 453 -33.02 -9.10 5.92
N VAL A 454 -33.29 -8.81 7.19
CA VAL A 454 -33.88 -7.54 7.64
C VAL A 454 -32.90 -6.85 8.57
N HIS A 455 -32.64 -5.58 8.29
CA HIS A 455 -31.82 -4.70 9.11
C HIS A 455 -32.68 -3.57 9.67
N ASP A 456 -32.63 -3.41 10.99
CA ASP A 456 -33.17 -2.25 11.70
C ASP A 456 -32.00 -1.52 12.36
N PRO A 457 -31.66 -0.29 11.93
CA PRO A 457 -30.53 0.45 12.50
C PRO A 457 -30.65 0.72 14.00
N LEU A 458 -31.87 0.65 14.54
CA LEU A 458 -32.17 0.85 15.96
C LEU A 458 -32.34 -0.47 16.72
N GLY A 459 -32.27 -1.62 16.04
CA GLY A 459 -32.29 -2.96 16.64
C GLY A 459 -33.60 -3.35 17.34
N LYS A 460 -34.70 -2.64 17.06
CA LYS A 460 -35.99 -2.85 17.73
C LYS A 460 -36.85 -3.91 17.03
N PHE A 461 -36.73 -4.04 15.71
CA PHE A 461 -37.47 -4.98 14.86
C PHE A 461 -38.98 -4.98 15.13
N ASP A 462 -39.56 -3.78 15.27
CA ASP A 462 -40.98 -3.61 15.46
C ASP A 462 -41.67 -3.48 14.10
N PHE A 463 -42.46 -4.50 13.73
CA PHE A 463 -43.19 -4.54 12.47
C PHE A 463 -44.68 -4.18 12.64
N GLY A 464 -45.10 -3.79 13.84
CA GLY A 464 -46.52 -3.64 14.21
C GLY A 464 -47.31 -4.94 14.08
N THR A 465 -48.60 -4.84 13.72
CA THR A 465 -49.49 -6.00 13.50
C THR A 465 -49.27 -6.72 12.16
N GLY A 466 -48.45 -6.16 11.26
CA GLY A 466 -48.28 -6.64 9.88
C GLY A 466 -47.17 -7.68 9.72
N GLY A 467 -46.01 -7.49 10.36
CA GLY A 467 -44.85 -8.38 10.23
C GLY A 467 -44.36 -8.60 8.77
N PRO A 468 -43.33 -9.44 8.55
CA PRO A 468 -42.87 -9.79 7.19
C PRO A 468 -43.92 -10.53 6.35
N ILE A 469 -44.16 -10.13 5.09
CA ILE A 469 -45.17 -10.78 4.22
C ILE A 469 -44.60 -11.06 2.83
N ILE A 470 -44.85 -12.25 2.28
CA ILE A 470 -44.49 -12.58 0.90
C ILE A 470 -45.74 -12.61 0.00
N TYR A 471 -45.65 -11.98 -1.17
CA TYR A 471 -46.70 -11.93 -2.20
C TYR A 471 -46.25 -12.60 -3.50
N CYS A 472 -46.99 -13.62 -3.93
CA CYS A 472 -46.78 -14.24 -5.24
C CYS A 472 -47.81 -13.69 -6.24
N GLN A 473 -47.36 -13.01 -7.30
CA GLN A 473 -48.23 -12.39 -8.30
C GLN A 473 -48.14 -13.09 -9.67
N LYS A 474 -49.25 -13.04 -10.42
CA LYS A 474 -49.34 -13.50 -11.82
C LYS A 474 -49.42 -12.29 -12.76
N LEU A 475 -48.66 -12.29 -13.86
CA LEU A 475 -49.06 -11.57 -15.08
C LEU A 475 -50.00 -12.47 -15.88
N ASN A 476 -51.24 -11.99 -16.08
CA ASN A 476 -52.17 -12.70 -16.94
C ASN A 476 -51.61 -12.73 -18.37
N ALA A 477 -51.66 -13.88 -19.05
CA ALA A 477 -51.15 -14.04 -20.43
C ALA A 477 -51.82 -13.09 -21.45
N ASN A 478 -52.91 -12.43 -21.07
CA ASN A 478 -53.67 -11.47 -21.88
C ASN A 478 -53.57 -10.01 -21.37
N GLY A 479 -52.58 -9.66 -20.54
CA GLY A 479 -52.20 -8.26 -20.27
C GLY A 479 -53.15 -7.39 -19.43
N GLY A 480 -54.19 -7.93 -18.79
CA GLY A 480 -55.28 -7.11 -18.21
C GLY A 480 -55.53 -7.14 -16.70
N GLY A 481 -54.78 -7.86 -15.87
CA GLY A 481 -55.04 -7.83 -14.42
C GLY A 481 -54.07 -8.64 -13.55
N VAL A 482 -53.74 -8.09 -12.38
CA VAL A 482 -52.89 -8.70 -11.35
C VAL A 482 -53.79 -9.39 -10.32
N ALA A 483 -53.68 -10.71 -10.16
CA ALA A 483 -54.34 -11.43 -9.07
C ALA A 483 -53.27 -12.00 -8.14
N ASN A 484 -53.37 -11.71 -6.85
CA ASN A 484 -52.50 -12.28 -5.81
C ASN A 484 -52.88 -13.75 -5.60
N PHE A 485 -51.96 -14.68 -5.88
CA PHE A 485 -52.27 -16.11 -5.83
C PHE A 485 -51.91 -16.75 -4.48
N LEU A 486 -51.03 -16.13 -3.70
CA LEU A 486 -50.68 -16.56 -2.34
C LEU A 486 -50.15 -15.38 -1.53
N THR A 487 -50.68 -15.19 -0.32
CA THR A 487 -50.13 -14.28 0.69
C THR A 487 -49.68 -15.11 1.88
N ILE A 488 -48.41 -15.00 2.24
CA ILE A 488 -47.86 -15.69 3.39
C ILE A 488 -47.76 -14.70 4.55
N ALA A 489 -48.51 -14.96 5.63
CA ALA A 489 -48.53 -14.10 6.81
C ALA A 489 -47.24 -14.21 7.65
N SER A 490 -46.94 -13.12 8.35
CA SER A 490 -45.73 -12.90 9.13
C SER A 490 -45.51 -13.77 10.34
N SER A 491 -46.59 -14.22 10.97
CA SER A 491 -46.58 -15.08 12.17
C SER A 491 -45.96 -16.46 11.94
N THR A 492 -45.42 -16.70 10.76
CA THR A 492 -45.07 -18.02 10.31
C THR A 492 -43.61 -18.22 9.91
N PHE A 493 -42.85 -17.13 9.80
CA PHE A 493 -41.40 -17.20 9.59
C PHE A 493 -40.67 -17.43 10.91
N SER A 494 -39.70 -18.33 10.90
CA SER A 494 -38.68 -18.40 11.93
C SER A 494 -37.60 -17.35 11.65
N PHE A 495 -36.84 -16.94 12.66
CA PHE A 495 -35.69 -16.07 12.45
C PHE A 495 -34.48 -16.46 13.29
N THR A 496 -33.31 -16.10 12.79
CA THR A 496 -32.04 -16.14 13.51
C THR A 496 -31.52 -14.72 13.63
N GLN A 497 -31.17 -14.31 14.85
CA GLN A 497 -30.55 -13.02 15.10
C GLN A 497 -29.06 -13.09 14.81
N LEU A 498 -28.60 -12.29 13.84
CA LEU A 498 -27.19 -12.26 13.42
C LEU A 498 -26.42 -11.12 14.11
N SER A 499 -27.11 -10.02 14.41
CA SER A 499 -26.61 -8.95 15.29
C SER A 499 -27.77 -8.32 16.07
N ASP A 500 -27.48 -7.37 16.94
CA ASP A 500 -28.49 -6.52 17.59
C ASP A 500 -29.34 -5.75 16.58
N LYS A 501 -28.85 -5.53 15.35
CA LYS A 501 -29.50 -4.76 14.28
C LYS A 501 -29.90 -5.57 13.04
N THR A 502 -29.46 -6.82 12.92
CA THR A 502 -29.74 -7.66 11.74
C THR A 502 -30.34 -9.03 12.09
N ARG A 503 -31.42 -9.42 11.39
CA ARG A 503 -32.08 -10.74 11.52
C ARG A 503 -32.26 -11.42 10.16
N LEU A 504 -32.03 -12.73 10.13
CA LEU A 504 -32.35 -13.61 9.00
C LEU A 504 -33.70 -14.28 9.26
N TYR A 505 -34.70 -13.95 8.45
CA TYR A 505 -36.00 -14.62 8.46
C TYR A 505 -36.00 -15.76 7.47
N TYR A 506 -36.61 -16.90 7.82
CA TYR A 506 -36.69 -18.06 6.92
C TYR A 506 -37.91 -18.95 7.20
N ARG A 507 -38.36 -19.66 6.16
CA ARG A 507 -39.46 -20.63 6.24
C ARG A 507 -39.41 -21.66 5.12
N ASN A 508 -39.70 -22.92 5.47
CA ASN A 508 -39.86 -24.01 4.51
C ASN A 508 -41.34 -24.35 4.32
N TYR A 509 -41.77 -24.46 3.06
CA TYR A 509 -43.08 -24.90 2.65
C TYR A 509 -42.99 -26.21 1.89
N ASN A 510 -43.68 -27.22 2.42
CA ASN A 510 -43.59 -28.57 1.88
C ASN A 510 -44.68 -28.88 0.84
N ASN A 511 -45.73 -28.06 0.73
CA ASN A 511 -46.85 -28.26 -0.22
C ASN A 511 -47.60 -26.93 -0.46
N ILE A 512 -47.13 -26.10 -1.39
CA ILE A 512 -47.91 -24.98 -1.93
C ILE A 512 -48.74 -25.53 -3.10
N SER A 513 -50.02 -25.82 -2.84
CA SER A 513 -50.96 -26.22 -3.88
C SER A 513 -51.50 -24.99 -4.60
N LEU A 514 -51.12 -24.83 -5.87
CA LEU A 514 -51.78 -23.89 -6.77
C LEU A 514 -53.14 -24.49 -7.15
N SER A 515 -54.24 -23.75 -7.00
CA SER A 515 -55.59 -24.24 -7.35
C SER A 515 -55.66 -24.58 -8.86
N GLN A 516 -55.48 -25.84 -9.19
CA GLN A 516 -55.47 -26.32 -10.59
C GLN A 516 -56.87 -26.35 -11.21
N SER A 517 -57.93 -26.40 -10.40
CA SER A 517 -59.32 -26.42 -10.89
C SER A 517 -59.71 -25.12 -11.60
N THR A 518 -59.03 -24.02 -11.29
CA THR A 518 -59.34 -22.70 -11.84
C THR A 518 -58.39 -22.32 -12.99
N TYR A 519 -57.15 -22.82 -13.03
CA TYR A 519 -56.17 -22.40 -14.06
C TYR A 519 -55.11 -23.47 -14.43
N PRO A 520 -55.43 -24.37 -15.38
CA PRO A 520 -54.59 -25.54 -15.71
C PRO A 520 -53.27 -25.23 -16.46
N ASP A 521 -53.06 -23.99 -16.93
CA ASP A 521 -51.88 -23.59 -17.74
C ASP A 521 -51.19 -22.30 -17.24
N SER A 522 -51.28 -21.99 -15.95
CA SER A 522 -50.68 -20.77 -15.40
C SER A 522 -49.14 -20.79 -15.39
N TYR A 523 -48.54 -19.63 -15.68
CA TYR A 523 -47.11 -19.35 -15.52
C TYR A 523 -46.93 -18.43 -14.31
N MET A 524 -45.87 -18.65 -13.52
CA MET A 524 -45.39 -17.61 -12.60
C MET A 524 -44.40 -16.74 -13.36
N SER A 525 -44.62 -15.43 -13.32
CA SER A 525 -43.79 -14.43 -13.98
C SER A 525 -43.09 -13.51 -12.99
N ASN A 526 -43.75 -13.18 -11.86
CA ASN A 526 -43.25 -12.21 -10.90
C ASN A 526 -43.35 -12.74 -9.47
N PHE A 527 -42.28 -12.53 -8.70
CA PHE A 527 -42.24 -12.85 -7.28
C PHE A 527 -41.99 -11.57 -6.50
N ILE A 528 -42.83 -11.25 -5.51
CA ILE A 528 -42.72 -10.01 -4.75
C ILE A 528 -42.51 -10.33 -3.28
N ILE A 529 -41.37 -9.88 -2.75
CA ILE A 529 -41.04 -10.00 -1.33
C ILE A 529 -41.14 -8.61 -0.74
N GLY A 530 -41.91 -8.43 0.32
CA GLY A 530 -41.97 -7.13 0.99
C GLY A 530 -42.09 -7.25 2.49
N LEU A 531 -41.99 -6.11 3.14
CA LEU A 531 -42.36 -5.99 4.54
C LEU A 531 -43.55 -5.07 4.61
N ARG A 532 -44.64 -5.56 5.19
CA ARG A 532 -45.79 -4.73 5.47
C ARG A 532 -45.67 -4.21 6.89
N ALA A 533 -45.01 -3.07 7.02
CA ALA A 533 -45.04 -2.29 8.25
C ALA A 533 -46.46 -1.72 8.44
N SER A 534 -47.00 -1.74 9.67
CA SER A 534 -48.20 -0.96 9.98
C SER A 534 -47.88 0.53 9.93
N ALA A 535 -48.90 1.38 9.81
CA ALA A 535 -48.74 2.84 9.85
C ALA A 535 -48.14 3.36 11.18
N GLU A 536 -47.94 2.50 12.18
CA GLU A 536 -47.37 2.84 13.49
C GLU A 536 -45.86 2.56 13.60
N VAL A 537 -45.22 2.02 12.54
CA VAL A 537 -43.77 1.81 12.55
C VAL A 537 -43.05 3.15 12.42
N ILE A 538 -42.37 3.59 13.47
CA ILE A 538 -41.71 4.92 13.50
C ILE A 538 -40.35 4.91 12.80
N ASN A 539 -39.75 3.73 12.57
CA ASN A 539 -38.36 3.59 12.14
C ASN A 539 -38.23 2.94 10.75
N PRO A 540 -37.34 3.42 9.87
CA PRO A 540 -37.10 2.81 8.57
C PRO A 540 -36.43 1.44 8.73
N LEU A 541 -37.01 0.41 8.11
CA LEU A 541 -36.44 -0.93 8.02
C LEU A 541 -35.71 -1.09 6.69
N TYR A 542 -34.75 -2.01 6.62
CA TYR A 542 -33.99 -2.26 5.39
C TYR A 542 -33.99 -3.75 5.07
N VAL A 543 -34.21 -4.10 3.80
CA VAL A 543 -34.15 -5.49 3.32
C VAL A 543 -32.97 -5.61 2.37
N SER A 544 -32.05 -6.51 2.70
CA SER A 544 -30.71 -6.50 2.10
C SER A 544 -30.38 -7.76 1.28
N GLY A 545 -31.36 -8.65 1.07
CA GLY A 545 -31.26 -9.79 0.15
C GLY A 545 -32.31 -10.87 0.46
N TYR A 546 -32.51 -11.82 -0.47
CA TYR A 546 -33.41 -12.96 -0.28
C TYR A 546 -32.86 -14.24 -0.93
N TRP A 547 -33.31 -15.38 -0.40
CA TRP A 547 -33.11 -16.74 -0.90
C TRP A 547 -34.45 -17.38 -1.17
N PHE A 548 -34.54 -18.06 -2.32
CA PHE A 548 -35.71 -18.83 -2.69
C PHE A 548 -35.27 -20.13 -3.37
N SER A 549 -35.51 -21.27 -2.72
CA SER A 549 -35.34 -22.60 -3.33
C SER A 549 -36.69 -23.23 -3.59
N TYR A 550 -36.81 -24.01 -4.66
CA TYR A 550 -38.00 -24.80 -4.92
C TYR A 550 -37.67 -26.11 -5.63
N THR A 551 -38.53 -27.11 -5.49
CA THR A 551 -38.43 -28.37 -6.23
C THR A 551 -39.50 -28.42 -7.31
N ASP A 552 -39.08 -28.49 -8.58
CA ASP A 552 -39.99 -28.72 -9.71
C ASP A 552 -40.38 -30.20 -9.78
N ASP A 553 -41.66 -30.51 -10.01
CA ASP A 553 -42.12 -31.84 -10.43
C ASP A 553 -42.35 -31.83 -11.95
N VAL A 554 -41.26 -31.78 -12.71
CA VAL A 554 -41.28 -31.91 -14.18
C VAL A 554 -40.90 -33.35 -14.53
N LYS A 555 -41.79 -34.05 -15.24
CA LYS A 555 -41.63 -35.45 -15.68
C LYS A 555 -40.17 -35.80 -16.07
N GLY A 556 -39.50 -36.56 -15.21
CA GLY A 556 -38.27 -37.30 -15.56
C GLY A 556 -36.94 -36.76 -15.02
N PHE A 557 -36.89 -35.59 -14.39
CA PHE A 557 -35.66 -35.08 -13.76
C PHE A 557 -35.89 -34.80 -12.28
N ARG A 558 -35.53 -35.76 -11.41
CA ARG A 558 -35.38 -35.51 -9.97
C ARG A 558 -33.96 -35.04 -9.70
N GLN A 559 -33.71 -33.74 -9.86
CA GLN A 559 -32.54 -33.12 -9.25
C GLN A 559 -33.06 -32.03 -8.32
N PRO A 560 -32.79 -32.09 -7.00
CA PRO A 560 -33.04 -30.97 -6.12
C PRO A 560 -32.24 -29.78 -6.64
N ILE A 561 -32.91 -28.66 -6.89
CA ILE A 561 -32.22 -27.37 -7.06
C ILE A 561 -31.62 -27.06 -5.69
N SER A 562 -30.30 -27.17 -5.61
CA SER A 562 -29.51 -26.95 -4.39
C SER A 562 -29.53 -25.46 -4.02
N LEU A 563 -29.21 -25.10 -2.77
CA LEU A 563 -29.01 -23.70 -2.36
C LEU A 563 -28.01 -22.96 -3.28
N SER A 564 -27.09 -23.71 -3.90
CA SER A 564 -26.15 -23.21 -4.92
C SER A 564 -26.80 -22.69 -6.20
N ASP A 565 -28.03 -23.11 -6.49
CA ASP A 565 -28.72 -22.85 -7.75
C ASP A 565 -29.72 -21.68 -7.62
N THR A 566 -29.95 -21.21 -6.38
CA THR A 566 -30.78 -20.05 -6.08
C THR A 566 -29.93 -18.78 -6.17
N HIS A 567 -30.26 -17.91 -7.11
CA HIS A 567 -29.54 -16.65 -7.29
C HIS A 567 -30.01 -15.62 -6.26
N TYR A 568 -29.08 -15.08 -5.48
CA TYR A 568 -29.21 -13.74 -4.89
C TYR A 568 -29.56 -12.75 -6.03
N PRO A 569 -30.25 -11.62 -5.82
CA PRO A 569 -30.17 -10.54 -6.80
C PRO A 569 -28.69 -10.14 -6.93
N TYR A 570 -28.05 -10.59 -8.00
CA TYR A 570 -26.63 -10.44 -8.28
C TYR A 570 -26.33 -8.94 -8.48
N PHE A 571 -25.53 -8.36 -7.59
CA PHE A 571 -24.52 -7.38 -8.00
C PHE A 571 -23.22 -8.18 -8.11
N ASP A 572 -22.75 -8.37 -9.35
CA ASP A 572 -21.92 -9.50 -9.79
C ASP A 572 -20.60 -9.70 -9.03
N ARG A 573 -20.46 -10.86 -8.35
CA ARG A 573 -19.29 -11.78 -8.33
C ARG A 573 -19.28 -12.67 -7.08
N VAL A 574 -19.95 -13.82 -7.09
CA VAL A 574 -19.48 -15.00 -6.36
C VAL A 574 -19.86 -16.26 -7.13
N SER A 575 -19.01 -16.66 -8.08
CA SER A 575 -19.08 -18.02 -8.64
C SER A 575 -17.94 -18.85 -8.08
N SER A 576 -18.30 -20.05 -7.60
CA SER A 576 -17.50 -21.27 -7.62
C SER A 576 -16.54 -21.52 -6.44
N ALA A 577 -16.87 -22.55 -5.66
CA ALA A 577 -15.95 -23.43 -4.91
C ALA A 577 -15.05 -22.83 -3.81
N THR A 578 -14.90 -21.51 -3.71
CA THR A 578 -13.97 -20.88 -2.78
C THR A 578 -14.49 -20.70 -1.37
N VAL A 579 -15.79 -20.83 -1.05
CA VAL A 579 -16.26 -20.55 0.32
C VAL A 579 -15.92 -21.67 1.30
N LEU A 580 -16.00 -22.95 0.90
CA LEU A 580 -15.59 -24.08 1.75
C LEU A 580 -14.06 -24.21 1.82
N GLU A 581 -13.36 -23.91 0.72
CA GLU A 581 -11.90 -23.79 0.68
C GLU A 581 -11.41 -22.55 1.45
N HIS A 582 -12.18 -21.46 1.50
CA HIS A 582 -11.89 -20.28 2.31
C HIS A 582 -12.26 -20.49 3.78
N TYR A 583 -13.25 -21.31 4.15
CA TYR A 583 -13.45 -21.69 5.57
C TYR A 583 -12.33 -22.63 6.06
N TYR A 584 -11.88 -23.57 5.23
CA TYR A 584 -10.75 -24.45 5.54
C TYR A 584 -9.40 -23.70 5.54
N ASN A 585 -9.19 -22.78 4.58
CA ASN A 585 -7.99 -21.96 4.51
C ASN A 585 -8.03 -20.76 5.45
N ALA A 586 -9.18 -20.18 5.83
CA ALA A 586 -9.27 -19.08 6.79
C ALA A 586 -9.09 -19.56 8.23
N HIS A 587 -9.42 -20.81 8.60
CA HIS A 587 -9.02 -21.31 9.91
C HIS A 587 -7.51 -21.65 9.99
N LYS A 588 -6.88 -21.96 8.85
CA LYS A 588 -5.42 -22.16 8.74
C LYS A 588 -4.65 -20.84 8.56
N SER A 589 -5.23 -19.87 7.87
CA SER A 589 -4.66 -18.55 7.59
C SER A 589 -4.99 -17.56 8.69
N THR A 590 -6.09 -17.63 9.45
CA THR A 590 -6.22 -16.72 10.60
C THR A 590 -5.10 -16.99 11.61
N SER A 591 -4.65 -18.23 11.79
CA SER A 591 -3.47 -18.54 12.61
C SER A 591 -2.16 -18.12 11.93
N LYS A 592 -1.98 -18.42 10.64
CA LYS A 592 -0.74 -18.09 9.90
C LYS A 592 -0.61 -16.59 9.59
N THR A 593 -1.67 -15.94 9.18
CA THR A 593 -1.81 -14.50 8.94
C THR A 593 -1.86 -13.69 10.22
N VAL A 594 -2.37 -14.19 11.37
CA VAL A 594 -2.13 -13.53 12.66
C VAL A 594 -0.68 -13.67 13.08
N ILE A 595 -0.02 -14.80 12.85
CA ILE A 595 1.43 -14.94 13.08
C ILE A 595 2.23 -14.06 12.11
N GLU A 596 1.92 -14.05 10.83
CA GLU A 596 2.58 -13.24 9.79
C GLU A 596 2.26 -11.74 9.96
N LEU A 597 1.07 -11.36 10.44
CA LEU A 597 0.74 -9.98 10.81
C LEU A 597 1.36 -9.61 12.15
N GLN A 598 1.47 -10.50 13.13
CA GLN A 598 2.22 -10.26 14.37
C GLN A 598 3.72 -10.17 14.10
N GLU A 599 4.25 -10.95 13.16
CA GLU A 599 5.63 -10.87 12.68
C GLU A 599 5.84 -9.63 11.82
N SER A 600 4.91 -9.29 10.93
CA SER A 600 4.97 -8.05 10.13
C SER A 600 4.81 -6.82 11.00
N VAL A 601 3.91 -6.82 11.99
CA VAL A 601 3.78 -5.77 13.01
C VAL A 601 5.04 -5.74 13.86
N LYS A 602 5.58 -6.87 14.34
CA LYS A 602 6.90 -6.89 15.01
C LYS A 602 8.01 -6.38 14.11
N ASN A 603 8.00 -6.66 12.82
CA ASN A 603 9.02 -6.22 11.86
C ASN A 603 8.85 -4.74 11.50
N ILE A 604 7.62 -4.23 11.47
CA ILE A 604 7.28 -2.81 11.33
C ILE A 604 7.64 -2.06 12.61
N GLU A 605 7.37 -2.60 13.80
CA GLU A 605 7.80 -2.08 15.11
C GLU A 605 9.33 -2.10 15.25
N LYS A 606 9.99 -3.16 14.76
CA LYS A 606 11.46 -3.26 14.70
C LYS A 606 12.04 -2.22 13.73
N SER A 607 11.46 -2.08 12.54
CA SER A 607 11.88 -1.09 11.53
C SER A 607 11.60 0.35 11.98
N SER A 608 10.48 0.59 12.67
CA SER A 608 10.16 1.90 13.26
C SER A 608 11.09 2.25 14.42
N THR A 609 11.52 1.29 15.25
CA THR A 609 12.48 1.52 16.35
C THR A 609 13.91 1.77 15.84
N VAL A 610 14.35 1.08 14.78
CA VAL A 610 15.66 1.31 14.15
C VAL A 610 15.71 2.70 13.48
N ASN A 611 14.64 3.07 12.77
CA ASN A 611 14.48 4.42 12.23
C ASN A 611 14.34 5.48 13.33
N LEU A 612 13.80 5.11 14.50
CA LEU A 612 13.66 6.01 15.66
C LEU A 612 15.02 6.39 16.26
N VAL A 613 15.95 5.46 16.46
CA VAL A 613 17.30 5.80 16.99
C VAL A 613 18.02 6.80 16.09
N LYS A 614 17.98 6.56 14.77
CA LYS A 614 18.54 7.47 13.77
C LYS A 614 17.84 8.83 13.76
N SER A 615 16.51 8.83 13.78
CA SER A 615 15.69 10.04 13.83
C SER A 615 15.93 10.84 15.12
N ASN A 616 16.08 10.17 16.26
CA ASN A 616 16.38 10.79 17.54
C ASN A 616 17.73 11.48 17.53
N LEU A 617 18.77 10.82 17.02
CA LEU A 617 20.11 11.43 16.91
C LEU A 617 20.07 12.63 15.97
N ASN A 618 19.43 12.50 14.81
CA ASN A 618 19.32 13.58 13.85
C ASN A 618 18.51 14.76 14.41
N TYR A 619 17.39 14.50 15.10
CA TYR A 619 16.62 15.53 15.80
C TYR A 619 17.47 16.24 16.86
N ALA A 620 18.15 15.50 17.71
CA ALA A 620 18.99 16.06 18.78
C ALA A 620 20.14 16.90 18.20
N LEU A 621 20.79 16.46 17.12
CA LEU A 621 21.86 17.18 16.44
C LEU A 621 21.37 18.47 15.75
N ASN A 622 20.16 18.49 15.19
CA ASN A 622 19.60 19.68 14.54
C ASN A 622 18.84 20.62 15.49
N ASN A 623 18.47 20.17 16.70
CA ASN A 623 17.78 21.00 17.67
C ASN A 623 18.78 21.92 18.43
N PRO A 624 18.70 23.25 18.29
CA PRO A 624 19.63 24.19 18.95
C PRO A 624 19.47 24.25 20.48
N LEU A 625 18.33 23.77 21.01
CA LEU A 625 18.05 23.67 22.45
C LEU A 625 18.44 22.30 23.04
N HIS A 626 19.13 21.45 22.26
CA HIS A 626 19.48 20.08 22.64
C HIS A 626 21.00 19.84 22.50
N SER A 627 21.68 19.68 23.63
CA SER A 627 23.07 19.24 23.72
C SER A 627 23.16 17.73 23.62
N VAL A 628 24.05 17.22 22.77
CA VAL A 628 24.13 15.80 22.41
C VAL A 628 25.34 15.15 23.08
N TYR A 629 25.10 14.17 23.95
CA TYR A 629 26.15 13.44 24.66
C TYR A 629 26.19 11.99 24.17
N ILE A 630 27.28 11.63 23.50
CA ILE A 630 27.53 10.30 22.94
C ILE A 630 28.62 9.59 23.77
N ARG A 631 28.34 8.36 24.17
CA ARG A 631 29.27 7.44 24.81
C ARG A 631 29.63 6.32 23.86
N LEU A 632 30.92 6.00 23.75
CA LEU A 632 31.41 4.86 22.98
C LEU A 632 31.99 3.85 23.97
N ILE A 633 31.47 2.62 24.02
CA ILE A 633 32.14 1.53 24.74
C ILE A 633 32.70 0.54 23.72
N GLY A 634 33.90 0.03 24.00
CA GLY A 634 34.53 -0.92 23.10
C GLY A 634 35.92 -1.34 23.52
N ASP A 635 36.61 -1.97 22.58
CA ASP A 635 37.92 -2.55 22.80
C ASP A 635 39.05 -1.73 22.13
N SER A 636 40.10 -2.39 21.65
CA SER A 636 41.28 -1.78 21.02
C SER A 636 40.94 -1.00 19.76
N ILE A 637 39.91 -1.43 19.02
CA ILE A 637 39.53 -0.75 17.78
C ILE A 637 38.81 0.54 18.09
N THR A 638 37.91 0.57 19.08
CA THR A 638 37.27 1.79 19.58
C THR A 638 38.28 2.72 20.21
N TRP A 639 39.27 2.17 20.93
CA TRP A 639 40.38 2.96 21.46
C TRP A 639 41.08 3.73 20.35
N GLY A 640 41.45 3.07 19.24
CA GLY A 640 42.14 3.69 18.11
C GLY A 640 43.53 3.13 17.84
N VAL A 641 43.82 1.90 18.29
CA VAL A 641 45.11 1.23 18.03
C VAL A 641 45.35 1.12 16.52
N GLY A 642 46.58 1.36 16.07
CA GLY A 642 46.96 1.26 14.67
C GLY A 642 46.81 2.55 13.86
N ALA A 643 46.08 3.54 14.38
CA ALA A 643 46.03 4.89 13.81
C ALA A 643 47.24 5.74 14.20
N GLU A 644 47.57 6.72 13.36
CA GLU A 644 48.55 7.74 13.72
C GLU A 644 48.12 8.53 14.96
N ASN A 645 49.11 8.95 15.75
CA ASN A 645 48.96 9.63 17.03
C ASN A 645 48.14 8.85 18.06
N SER A 646 47.96 7.53 17.92
CA SER A 646 47.33 6.72 18.97
C SER A 646 48.14 6.76 20.26
N ALA A 647 47.48 6.85 21.41
CA ALA A 647 48.14 6.70 22.70
C ALA A 647 48.89 5.35 22.81
N PRO A 648 50.02 5.29 23.55
CA PRO A 648 50.74 4.05 23.77
C PRO A 648 49.86 2.92 24.30
N ALA A 649 50.06 1.74 23.72
CA ALA A 649 49.29 0.55 24.04
C ALA A 649 49.77 -0.23 25.28
N GLY A 650 50.89 0.15 25.93
CA GLY A 650 51.53 -0.61 27.01
C GLY A 650 50.99 -0.30 28.42
N ASP A 651 51.11 -1.28 29.33
CA ASP A 651 50.66 -1.28 30.74
C ASP A 651 49.15 -1.06 30.95
N ARG A 652 48.37 -2.14 30.76
CA ARG A 652 46.91 -2.13 30.90
C ARG A 652 46.45 -2.97 32.06
N ASN A 653 45.67 -2.39 32.96
CA ASN A 653 45.02 -3.11 34.04
C ASN A 653 43.53 -3.37 33.77
N HIS A 654 43.07 -3.13 32.52
CA HIS A 654 41.68 -3.34 32.10
C HIS A 654 40.70 -2.48 32.91
N SER A 655 41.08 -1.23 33.17
CA SER A 655 40.23 -0.25 33.88
C SER A 655 40.09 1.05 33.10
N LEU A 656 39.16 1.91 33.52
CA LEU A 656 39.00 3.26 32.95
C LEU A 656 40.16 4.21 33.30
N ASN A 657 41.12 3.76 34.12
CA ASN A 657 42.37 4.47 34.35
C ASN A 657 43.43 4.16 33.27
N ASP A 658 43.23 3.12 32.46
CA ASP A 658 44.11 2.87 31.30
C ASP A 658 44.08 4.09 30.39
N GLN A 659 45.25 4.41 29.81
CA GLN A 659 45.38 5.60 28.98
C GLN A 659 44.37 5.56 27.84
N ARG A 660 43.58 6.63 27.69
CA ARG A 660 42.63 6.77 26.59
C ARG A 660 43.27 7.51 25.43
N ASN A 661 42.72 7.30 24.25
CA ASN A 661 43.30 7.87 23.06
C ASN A 661 43.24 9.40 23.12
N ASN A 662 44.29 10.06 22.63
CA ASN A 662 44.32 11.52 22.64
C ASN A 662 43.34 12.08 21.60
N LEU A 663 43.02 13.37 21.70
CA LEU A 663 42.06 14.00 20.79
C LEU A 663 42.56 14.10 19.34
N THR A 664 43.87 13.94 19.09
CA THR A 664 44.51 14.08 17.78
C THR A 664 44.65 12.78 16.99
N CYS A 665 44.35 11.63 17.60
CA CYS A 665 44.43 10.36 16.91
C CYS A 665 43.38 10.26 15.80
N LYS A 666 43.75 9.69 14.65
CA LYS A 666 42.87 9.54 13.49
C LYS A 666 41.94 8.32 13.56
N SER A 667 41.51 7.94 14.76
CA SER A 667 40.55 6.86 14.98
C SER A 667 39.14 7.27 14.50
N TRP A 668 38.28 6.29 14.20
CA TRP A 668 36.90 6.57 13.80
C TRP A 668 36.13 7.36 14.87
N ALA A 669 36.45 7.15 16.15
CA ALA A 669 35.82 7.82 17.28
C ALA A 669 36.10 9.34 17.28
N ASN A 670 37.36 9.70 17.05
CA ASN A 670 37.77 11.11 16.97
C ASN A 670 37.26 11.77 15.68
N LEU A 671 37.33 11.07 14.55
CA LEU A 671 36.77 11.55 13.28
C LEU A 671 35.25 11.81 13.40
N LEU A 672 34.52 10.92 14.07
CA LEU A 672 33.09 11.10 14.35
C LEU A 672 32.84 12.33 15.21
N ARG A 673 33.58 12.50 16.31
CA ARG A 673 33.49 13.69 17.18
C ARG A 673 33.72 14.97 16.39
N ASP A 674 34.81 15.03 15.64
CA ASP A 674 35.21 16.25 14.93
C ASP A 674 34.21 16.57 13.82
N TYR A 675 33.73 15.58 13.09
CA TYR A 675 32.66 15.76 12.11
C TYR A 675 31.38 16.31 12.76
N LEU A 676 30.89 15.67 13.83
CA LEU A 676 29.66 16.09 14.51
C LEU A 676 29.81 17.48 15.13
N GLY A 677 30.94 17.75 15.76
CA GLY A 677 31.24 19.04 16.38
C GLY A 677 31.33 20.18 15.36
N GLN A 678 32.10 20.00 14.29
CA GLN A 678 32.23 21.00 13.23
C GLN A 678 30.90 21.26 12.52
N THR A 679 30.11 20.21 12.29
CA THR A 679 28.82 20.32 11.58
C THR A 679 27.74 20.96 12.44
N TYR A 680 27.58 20.53 13.70
CA TYR A 680 26.41 20.87 14.53
C TYR A 680 26.73 21.82 15.69
N ALA A 681 27.99 22.13 15.96
CA ALA A 681 28.44 23.10 16.94
C ALA A 681 29.47 24.09 16.39
N ASN A 682 29.63 24.18 15.04
CA ASN A 682 30.52 25.10 14.30
C ASN A 682 32.04 24.76 14.40
N ASN A 683 32.83 25.32 13.48
CA ASN A 683 34.30 25.17 13.33
C ASN A 683 35.14 25.72 14.51
N GLY A 684 34.70 25.54 15.76
CA GLY A 684 35.49 25.81 16.96
C GLY A 684 36.59 24.77 17.17
N PHE A 685 37.36 24.93 18.24
CA PHE A 685 38.34 23.94 18.67
C PHE A 685 37.68 22.90 19.58
N VAL A 686 38.12 21.65 19.49
CA VAL A 686 37.72 20.61 20.44
C VAL A 686 38.24 20.94 21.84
N ILE A 687 37.37 20.80 22.84
CA ILE A 687 37.71 20.95 24.25
C ILE A 687 37.77 19.56 24.88
N GLN A 688 38.87 19.24 25.55
CA GLN A 688 39.02 18.02 26.34
C GLN A 688 38.49 18.25 27.75
N ASP A 689 37.54 17.43 28.21
CA ASP A 689 37.08 17.44 29.61
C ASP A 689 37.55 16.22 30.42
N ALA A 690 37.90 15.12 29.74
CA ALA A 690 38.49 13.95 30.38
C ALA A 690 39.37 13.16 29.37
N PRO A 691 40.21 12.23 29.82
CA PRO A 691 40.90 11.30 28.92
C PRO A 691 39.92 10.58 27.97
N GLY A 692 40.15 10.68 26.66
CA GLY A 692 39.28 10.09 25.63
C GLY A 692 37.94 10.80 25.42
N SER A 693 37.61 11.85 26.18
CA SER A 693 36.37 12.60 26.04
C SER A 693 36.63 14.02 25.56
N GLY A 694 35.86 14.46 24.58
CA GLY A 694 35.96 15.82 24.07
C GLY A 694 34.64 16.30 23.46
N TYR A 695 34.48 17.62 23.41
CA TYR A 695 33.27 18.25 22.91
C TYR A 695 33.56 19.54 22.14
N TYR A 696 32.58 19.91 21.33
CA TYR A 696 32.47 21.24 20.72
C TYR A 696 31.28 21.95 21.34
N GLU A 697 31.34 23.26 21.47
CA GLU A 697 30.23 24.06 21.97
C GLU A 697 30.02 25.32 21.16
N LYS A 698 28.76 25.71 20.99
CA LYS A 698 28.37 26.98 20.38
C LYS A 698 27.08 27.50 20.98
N GLU A 699 27.03 28.82 21.11
CA GLU A 699 25.78 29.50 21.40
C GLU A 699 24.92 29.65 20.14
N PHE A 700 23.68 29.19 20.24
CA PHE A 700 22.64 29.34 19.23
C PHE A 700 21.59 30.33 19.72
N ILE A 701 21.26 31.30 18.88
CA ILE A 701 20.18 32.26 19.13
C ILE A 701 18.92 31.69 18.47
N VAL A 702 17.93 31.29 19.27
CA VAL A 702 16.69 30.67 18.81
C VAL A 702 15.55 31.66 18.96
N ASP A 703 14.90 32.00 17.84
CA ASP A 703 13.79 32.94 17.77
C ASP A 703 12.59 32.41 18.57
N VAL A 704 12.12 33.17 19.57
CA VAL A 704 10.98 32.77 20.41
C VAL A 704 9.64 32.74 19.67
N THR A 705 9.60 33.22 18.42
CA THR A 705 8.43 33.09 17.55
C THR A 705 8.31 31.71 16.90
N ASP A 706 9.39 30.91 16.89
CA ASP A 706 9.39 29.57 16.32
C ASP A 706 8.58 28.57 17.15
N GLN A 707 7.36 28.29 16.67
CA GLN A 707 6.42 27.39 17.33
C GLN A 707 6.86 25.91 17.32
N ALA A 708 7.93 25.55 16.58
CA ALA A 708 8.49 24.20 16.66
C ALA A 708 9.19 23.94 18.01
N TYR A 709 9.70 24.99 18.66
CA TYR A 709 10.45 24.88 19.91
C TYR A 709 9.71 25.47 21.12
N PHE A 710 8.87 26.48 20.86
CA PHE A 710 8.29 27.30 21.91
C PHE A 710 6.78 27.19 21.97
N GLN A 711 6.26 26.97 23.17
CA GLN A 711 4.84 27.00 23.47
C GLN A 711 4.54 28.21 24.35
N TYR A 712 3.43 28.89 24.05
CA TYR A 712 2.92 29.96 24.89
C TYR A 712 1.75 29.47 25.75
N ILE A 713 1.84 29.62 27.06
CA ILE A 713 0.88 29.02 28.00
C ILE A 713 0.29 30.04 28.98
N GLU A 714 -0.98 29.92 29.33
CA GLU A 714 -1.65 30.78 30.31
C GLU A 714 -1.08 30.56 31.72
N ARG A 715 -0.92 31.64 32.49
CA ARG A 715 -0.38 31.66 33.86
C ARG A 715 -1.19 30.85 34.87
N SER A 716 -2.51 30.82 34.74
CA SER A 716 -3.43 30.18 35.70
C SER A 716 -3.67 28.70 35.43
N SER A 717 -3.52 28.23 34.19
CA SER A 717 -4.02 26.91 33.77
C SER A 717 -3.03 26.03 32.99
N ASP A 718 -1.82 26.54 32.70
CA ASP A 718 -0.83 25.88 31.79
C ASP A 718 -1.37 25.58 30.38
N LYS A 719 -2.57 26.05 30.01
CA LYS A 719 -3.15 25.82 28.68
C LYS A 719 -2.44 26.62 27.61
N ALA A 720 -2.23 26.01 26.45
CA ALA A 720 -1.70 26.67 25.28
C ALA A 720 -2.59 27.86 24.87
N ILE A 721 -1.98 29.00 24.57
CA ILE A 721 -2.64 30.21 24.11
C ILE A 721 -1.89 30.83 22.93
N ALA A 722 -2.56 31.65 22.13
CA ALA A 722 -1.92 32.33 21.00
C ALA A 722 -0.88 33.37 21.50
N PRO A 723 0.34 33.39 20.95
CA PRO A 723 1.36 34.37 21.31
C PRO A 723 1.00 35.77 20.79
N ILE A 724 1.43 36.79 21.52
CA ILE A 724 1.33 38.19 21.10
C ILE A 724 2.71 38.66 20.68
N PHE A 725 2.89 38.93 19.39
CA PHE A 725 4.13 39.44 18.84
C PHE A 725 4.02 40.95 18.55
N ASN A 726 5.10 41.67 18.84
CA ASN A 726 5.26 43.06 18.46
C ASN A 726 6.32 43.16 17.36
N THR A 727 6.06 43.98 16.35
CA THR A 727 7.09 44.40 15.39
C THR A 727 7.95 45.47 16.05
N ASP A 728 9.26 45.26 16.08
CA ASP A 728 10.21 46.18 16.72
C ASP A 728 11.49 46.27 15.89
N SER A 729 11.67 47.35 15.14
CA SER A 729 12.74 47.50 14.12
C SER A 729 14.16 47.57 14.71
N ILE A 730 14.27 47.63 16.03
CA ILE A 730 15.54 47.63 16.77
C ILE A 730 15.85 46.27 17.42
N SER A 731 14.93 45.29 17.34
CA SER A 731 15.13 43.92 17.82
C SER A 731 15.84 43.05 16.78
N PHE A 732 16.52 41.98 17.21
CA PHE A 732 17.35 41.13 16.35
C PHE A 732 16.58 40.57 15.14
N PHE A 733 15.36 40.08 15.40
CA PHE A 733 14.49 39.44 14.40
C PHE A 733 13.39 40.37 13.89
N ASN A 734 13.48 41.68 14.16
CA ASN A 734 12.42 42.67 13.94
C ASN A 734 11.07 42.34 14.63
N LYS A 735 11.08 41.40 15.58
CA LYS A 735 9.91 40.89 16.30
C LYS A 735 10.28 40.54 17.74
N THR A 736 9.34 40.74 18.66
CA THR A 736 9.47 40.36 20.07
C THR A 736 8.19 39.67 20.56
N LEU A 737 8.32 38.63 21.38
CA LEU A 737 7.22 38.06 22.16
C LEU A 737 6.91 38.95 23.37
N ARG A 738 5.64 39.34 23.50
CA ARG A 738 5.15 40.20 24.57
C ARG A 738 4.59 39.39 25.73
N LEU A 739 5.21 39.47 26.90
CA LEU A 739 4.70 38.88 28.15
C LEU A 739 4.21 39.98 29.10
N SER A 740 2.89 40.04 29.35
CA SER A 740 2.25 41.01 30.26
C SER A 740 2.03 40.41 31.65
N SER A 741 1.92 41.26 32.68
CA SER A 741 1.64 40.82 34.06
C SER A 741 0.23 41.11 34.61
N THR A 742 -0.56 41.96 33.95
CA THR A 742 -1.82 42.53 34.52
C THR A 742 -3.11 42.20 33.74
N SER A 743 -3.08 41.39 32.68
CA SER A 743 -4.26 41.07 31.88
C SER A 743 -4.47 39.56 31.72
N ASN A 744 -5.70 39.10 31.45
CA ASN A 744 -6.07 37.70 31.18
C ASN A 744 -5.34 37.07 29.95
N SER A 745 -4.37 37.78 29.38
CA SER A 745 -3.35 37.37 28.40
C SER A 745 -1.98 37.13 29.06
N ASN A 746 -1.98 36.74 30.34
CA ASN A 746 -0.82 36.37 31.15
C ASN A 746 -0.18 35.09 30.63
N GLY A 747 0.57 35.15 29.53
CA GLY A 747 1.25 33.98 29.03
C GLY A 747 2.70 33.88 29.51
N ARG A 748 3.14 32.64 29.67
CA ARG A 748 4.52 32.23 29.96
C ARG A 748 5.06 31.55 28.72
N LEU A 749 6.36 31.70 28.48
CA LEU A 749 7.05 30.91 27.45
C LEU A 749 7.43 29.57 28.07
N LYS A 750 7.08 28.46 27.42
CA LYS A 750 7.49 27.11 27.80
C LYS A 750 8.25 26.45 26.65
N PHE A 751 9.34 25.75 26.96
CA PHE A 751 10.09 24.96 25.99
C PHE A 751 10.82 23.81 26.66
N LYS A 752 11.17 22.79 25.86
CA LYS A 752 12.07 21.72 26.29
C LYS A 752 13.51 22.13 26.06
N PHE A 753 14.35 21.92 27.06
CA PHE A 753 15.77 22.19 27.01
C PHE A 753 16.53 20.94 27.44
N VAL A 754 17.50 20.53 26.62
CA VAL A 754 18.45 19.48 26.99
C VAL A 754 19.84 20.08 26.97
N GLY A 755 20.44 20.24 28.14
CA GLY A 755 21.70 20.96 28.24
C GLY A 755 21.98 21.44 29.65
N SER A 756 22.98 22.30 29.77
CA SER A 756 23.45 22.84 31.06
C SER A 756 23.42 24.36 31.12
N LYS A 757 23.32 25.07 29.99
CA LYS A 757 23.42 26.53 30.00
C LYS A 757 22.64 27.21 28.88
N PHE A 758 21.87 28.22 29.23
CA PHE A 758 21.22 29.13 28.28
C PHE A 758 21.03 30.52 28.90
N ARG A 759 20.69 31.52 28.09
CA ARG A 759 20.32 32.88 28.53
C ARG A 759 19.20 33.44 27.68
N LEU A 760 18.57 34.51 28.14
CA LEU A 760 17.45 35.14 27.45
C LEU A 760 17.92 36.42 26.77
N MET A 761 17.50 36.63 25.53
CA MET A 761 17.66 37.90 24.80
C MET A 761 16.34 38.66 24.86
N TYR A 762 16.38 39.94 25.24
CA TYR A 762 15.20 40.77 25.39
C TYR A 762 15.47 42.23 25.00
N THR A 763 14.40 42.96 24.69
CA THR A 763 14.46 44.41 24.46
C THR A 763 14.25 45.16 25.76
N ALA A 764 15.22 45.98 26.16
CA ALA A 764 15.18 46.82 27.35
C ALA A 764 13.90 47.68 27.42
N GLN A 765 13.23 47.67 28.58
CA GLN A 765 12.09 48.54 28.88
C GLN A 765 12.46 49.58 29.93
N GLN A 766 11.85 50.76 29.83
CA GLN A 766 12.08 51.87 30.78
C GLN A 766 11.95 51.40 32.23
N LYS A 767 12.94 51.77 33.04
CA LYS A 767 13.04 51.37 34.45
C LYS A 767 11.81 51.81 35.25
N THR A 768 11.11 50.83 35.83
CA THR A 768 10.08 50.97 36.88
C THR A 768 10.52 50.20 38.12
N THR A 769 9.73 50.20 39.20
CA THR A 769 10.09 49.62 40.50
C THR A 769 10.07 48.09 40.57
N ASP A 770 9.42 47.38 39.64
CA ASP A 770 9.30 45.92 39.68
C ASP A 770 9.17 45.30 38.27
N ASN A 771 10.29 45.21 37.52
CA ASN A 771 10.38 44.53 36.23
C ASN A 771 11.26 43.27 36.33
N PHE A 772 10.67 42.15 36.74
CA PHE A 772 11.41 40.89 36.91
C PHE A 772 10.91 39.76 36.01
N ILE A 773 11.86 38.94 35.55
CA ILE A 773 11.63 37.66 34.89
C ILE A 773 12.04 36.55 35.83
N ASP A 774 11.18 35.58 36.04
CA ASP A 774 11.51 34.33 36.70
C ASP A 774 11.65 33.20 35.68
N VAL A 775 12.64 32.34 35.89
CA VAL A 775 12.91 31.17 35.08
C VAL A 775 12.79 29.93 35.96
N TYR A 776 11.94 29.01 35.55
CA TYR A 776 11.72 27.73 36.21
C TYR A 776 12.24 26.59 35.32
N ALA A 777 12.86 25.58 35.92
CA ALA A 777 13.21 24.33 35.27
C ALA A 777 12.57 23.18 36.06
N ASN A 778 11.76 22.35 35.40
CA ASN A 778 10.98 21.28 36.05
C ASN A 778 10.19 21.80 37.28
N ASN A 779 9.53 22.95 37.13
CA ASN A 779 8.75 23.66 38.15
C ASN A 779 9.54 24.20 39.35
N LYS A 780 10.88 24.12 39.36
CA LYS A 780 11.73 24.75 40.37
C LYS A 780 12.25 26.09 39.85
N LEU A 781 12.15 27.16 40.66
CA LEU A 781 12.76 28.46 40.33
C LEU A 781 14.29 28.29 40.28
N VAL A 782 14.89 28.61 39.14
CA VAL A 782 16.34 28.48 38.91
C VAL A 782 17.03 29.83 38.72
N ALA A 783 16.31 30.85 38.27
CA ALA A 783 16.86 32.19 38.14
C ALA A 783 15.76 33.27 38.21
N SER A 784 16.16 34.48 38.60
CA SER A 784 15.33 35.69 38.53
C SER A 784 16.18 36.87 38.08
N PHE A 785 15.71 37.65 37.10
CA PHE A 785 16.47 38.74 36.48
C PHE A 785 15.65 40.02 36.43
N ASP A 786 16.27 41.16 36.76
CA ASP A 786 15.72 42.49 36.47
C ASP A 786 15.95 42.82 35.00
N TYR A 787 14.86 43.13 34.26
CA TYR A 787 14.92 43.50 32.85
C TYR A 787 14.80 45.02 32.60
N SER A 788 14.88 45.83 33.66
CA SER A 788 14.86 47.30 33.59
C SER A 788 16.11 47.88 32.96
N ALA A 789 15.95 48.65 31.88
CA ALA A 789 17.07 49.38 31.25
C ALA A 789 16.60 50.63 30.48
N ALA A 790 17.53 51.43 29.95
CA ALA A 790 17.17 52.52 29.04
C ALA A 790 16.45 51.94 27.80
N ASN A 791 15.30 52.51 27.46
CA ASN A 791 14.35 51.92 26.52
C ASN A 791 14.98 51.70 25.13
N GLY A 792 14.70 50.55 24.52
CA GLY A 792 14.99 50.31 23.10
C GLY A 792 16.41 49.82 22.77
N SER A 793 17.09 49.12 23.67
CA SER A 793 18.34 48.40 23.35
C SER A 793 18.21 46.91 23.60
N GLN A 794 18.79 46.09 22.72
CA GLN A 794 18.91 44.65 22.93
C GLN A 794 19.80 44.37 24.15
N LYS A 795 19.36 43.42 24.98
CA LYS A 795 20.08 42.97 26.18
C LYS A 795 20.01 41.45 26.31
N TYR A 796 20.92 40.95 27.13
CA TYR A 796 20.99 39.54 27.51
C TYR A 796 20.89 39.46 29.03
N THR A 797 20.23 38.43 29.54
CA THR A 797 20.38 38.05 30.94
C THR A 797 21.77 37.45 31.16
N ASP A 798 22.15 37.32 32.44
CA ASP A 798 23.19 36.35 32.78
C ASP A 798 22.76 34.94 32.38
N TYR A 799 23.73 34.02 32.33
CA TYR A 799 23.44 32.62 32.04
C TYR A 799 22.65 31.97 33.18
N VAL A 800 21.62 31.23 32.80
CA VAL A 800 21.00 30.22 33.65
C VAL A 800 21.84 28.97 33.54
N GLU A 801 22.54 28.63 34.62
CA GLU A 801 23.38 27.43 34.72
C GLU A 801 22.63 26.31 35.45
N LEU A 802 22.63 25.14 34.83
CA LEU A 802 21.99 23.91 35.28
C LEU A 802 23.00 22.76 35.18
N GLU A 803 22.76 21.68 35.91
CA GLU A 803 23.40 20.41 35.57
C GLU A 803 22.96 19.99 34.16
N HIS A 804 23.76 19.17 33.48
CA HIS A 804 23.31 18.65 32.18
C HIS A 804 22.15 17.69 32.40
N GLY A 805 21.00 17.99 31.79
CA GLY A 805 19.83 17.15 31.88
C GLY A 805 18.70 17.63 30.98
N ILE A 806 17.55 16.99 31.12
CA ILE A 806 16.32 17.30 30.38
C ILE A 806 15.42 18.15 31.28
N TYR A 807 15.03 19.33 30.78
CA TYR A 807 14.25 20.30 31.52
C TYR A 807 13.04 20.78 30.72
N ASP A 808 11.88 20.80 31.37
CA ASP A 808 10.77 21.65 30.97
C ASP A 808 11.00 23.04 31.56
N VAL A 809 11.39 23.99 30.70
CA VAL A 809 11.71 25.37 31.09
C VAL A 809 10.49 26.25 30.93
N VAL A 810 10.23 27.10 31.93
CA VAL A 810 9.17 28.11 31.90
C VAL A 810 9.76 29.48 32.23
N VAL A 811 9.58 30.44 31.33
CA VAL A 811 9.96 31.85 31.50
C VAL A 811 8.70 32.66 31.77
N MET A 812 8.73 33.43 32.85
CA MET A 812 7.56 34.09 33.41
C MET A 812 7.87 35.53 33.78
N ASN A 813 7.04 36.47 33.33
CA ASN A 813 7.08 37.85 33.80
C ASN A 813 6.41 37.95 35.19
N ARG A 814 7.18 38.32 36.23
CA ARG A 814 6.71 38.47 37.63
C ARG A 814 6.30 39.92 37.98
N SER A 815 6.50 40.88 37.09
CA SER A 815 6.27 42.31 37.36
C SER A 815 4.88 42.60 37.96
N VAL A 816 4.76 43.41 39.01
CA VAL A 816 3.46 43.75 39.64
C VAL A 816 2.87 45.08 39.16
N ASP A 817 3.69 45.97 38.59
CA ASP A 817 3.31 47.33 38.18
C ASP A 817 2.84 47.43 36.71
N GLY A 818 2.44 46.33 36.08
CA GLY A 818 2.06 46.30 34.66
C GLY A 818 3.23 46.31 33.67
N GLY A 819 4.44 45.99 34.13
CA GLY A 819 5.63 45.81 33.30
C GLY A 819 5.42 44.74 32.22
N VAL A 820 5.90 45.03 31.00
CA VAL A 820 5.77 44.14 29.84
C VAL A 820 7.14 43.69 29.38
N LEU A 821 7.44 42.40 29.49
CA LEU A 821 8.66 41.84 28.92
C LEU A 821 8.52 41.70 27.40
N ARG A 822 9.54 42.14 26.66
CA ARG A 822 9.71 41.90 25.22
C ARG A 822 10.86 40.94 25.00
N LEU A 823 10.54 39.66 24.89
CA LEU A 823 11.52 38.59 24.71
C LEU A 823 11.79 38.40 23.22
N GLU A 824 13.07 38.32 22.82
CA GLU A 824 13.49 38.19 21.42
C GLU A 824 13.95 36.77 21.08
N ALA A 825 14.76 36.17 21.96
CA ALA A 825 15.37 34.88 21.69
C ALA A 825 15.69 34.12 22.98
N VAL A 826 15.81 32.80 22.87
CA VAL A 826 16.53 31.97 23.83
C VAL A 826 17.90 31.65 23.23
N CYS A 827 18.95 32.04 23.93
CA CYS A 827 20.33 31.79 23.54
C CYS A 827 20.84 30.55 24.27
N SER A 828 20.89 29.41 23.58
CA SER A 828 21.28 28.11 24.15
C SER A 828 22.75 27.80 23.84
N VAL A 829 23.52 27.36 24.83
CA VAL A 829 24.88 26.84 24.60
C VAL A 829 24.78 25.35 24.36
N LYS A 830 24.77 24.98 23.07
CA LYS A 830 24.71 23.58 22.64
C LYS A 830 26.10 22.95 22.72
N LYS A 831 26.19 21.82 23.40
CA LYS A 831 27.38 20.96 23.42
C LYS A 831 27.17 19.71 22.58
N VAL A 832 28.16 19.35 21.77
CA VAL A 832 28.22 18.07 21.05
C VAL A 832 29.44 17.33 21.58
N LYS A 833 29.19 16.33 22.44
CA LYS A 833 30.23 15.60 23.19
C LYS A 833 30.29 14.16 22.74
N VAL A 834 31.52 13.67 22.53
CA VAL A 834 31.80 12.25 22.29
C VAL A 834 32.83 11.79 23.32
N SER A 835 32.45 10.78 24.10
CA SER A 835 33.32 10.15 25.09
C SER A 835 33.75 8.77 24.60
N ASN A 836 35.02 8.65 24.22
CA ASN A 836 35.60 7.39 23.79
C ASN A 836 36.03 6.57 25.00
N ASP A 837 35.20 5.58 25.34
CA ASP A 837 35.46 4.62 26.39
C ASP A 837 36.07 3.29 25.97
N GLY A 838 36.63 3.21 24.76
CA GLY A 838 37.37 2.03 24.30
C GLY A 838 38.54 1.67 25.22
N ILE A 839 38.56 0.44 25.76
CA ILE A 839 39.70 -0.11 26.50
C ILE A 839 40.30 -1.30 25.75
N SER A 840 41.55 -1.15 25.37
CA SER A 840 42.20 -2.14 24.54
C SER A 840 42.57 -3.42 25.26
N GLY A 841 42.29 -4.55 24.62
CA GLY A 841 42.47 -5.87 25.18
C GLY A 841 41.30 -6.34 26.04
N THR A 842 40.31 -5.48 26.32
CA THR A 842 39.08 -5.92 26.99
C THR A 842 38.15 -6.63 26.04
N GLY A 843 37.36 -7.55 26.57
CA GLY A 843 36.26 -8.16 25.83
C GLY A 843 34.90 -7.98 26.50
N SER A 844 33.84 -8.46 25.84
CA SER A 844 32.45 -8.11 26.20
C SER A 844 32.04 -8.51 27.62
N TRP A 845 32.64 -9.57 28.17
CA TRP A 845 32.38 -10.04 29.53
C TRP A 845 32.81 -9.06 30.63
N GLU A 846 33.77 -8.18 30.33
CA GLU A 846 34.24 -7.14 31.27
C GLU A 846 33.35 -5.89 31.25
N TRP A 847 32.47 -5.79 30.27
CA TRP A 847 31.56 -4.66 30.04
C TRP A 847 30.11 -4.96 30.42
N ILE A 848 29.79 -6.14 30.94
CA ILE A 848 28.41 -6.48 31.33
C ILE A 848 27.94 -5.64 32.54
N PRO A 849 26.63 -5.38 32.67
CA PRO A 849 26.09 -4.62 33.80
C PRO A 849 26.53 -5.18 35.14
N GLY A 850 27.07 -4.33 36.02
CA GLY A 850 27.57 -4.72 37.34
C GLY A 850 29.09 -4.70 37.47
N THR A 851 29.82 -4.79 36.36
CA THR A 851 31.29 -4.72 36.30
C THR A 851 31.83 -3.31 36.52
N ALA A 852 33.13 -3.20 36.82
CA ALA A 852 33.79 -1.92 37.07
C ALA A 852 33.83 -1.02 35.82
N LEU A 853 34.14 -1.57 34.64
CA LEU A 853 34.16 -0.81 33.38
C LEU A 853 32.78 -0.26 33.05
N TYR A 854 31.74 -1.09 33.13
CA TYR A 854 30.38 -0.64 32.83
C TYR A 854 29.90 0.46 33.79
N LYS A 855 30.08 0.25 35.10
CA LYS A 855 29.66 1.21 36.14
C LYS A 855 30.40 2.54 36.07
N GLY A 856 31.69 2.52 35.77
CA GLY A 856 32.48 3.75 35.66
C GLY A 856 32.25 4.50 34.35
N SER A 857 31.84 3.80 33.29
CA SER A 857 31.72 4.37 31.95
C SER A 857 30.34 4.98 31.70
N ILE A 858 29.27 4.21 31.89
CA ILE A 858 27.91 4.63 31.53
C ILE A 858 27.38 5.65 32.54
N GLN A 859 27.13 6.88 32.06
CA GLN A 859 26.62 7.98 32.87
C GLN A 859 25.12 8.21 32.61
N ASP A 860 24.41 8.74 33.59
CA ASP A 860 22.98 9.08 33.43
C ASP A 860 22.77 10.20 32.41
N SER A 861 23.76 11.06 32.21
CA SER A 861 23.75 12.14 31.20
C SER A 861 24.03 11.68 29.78
N ASP A 862 24.51 10.45 29.55
CA ASP A 862 24.73 9.95 28.20
C ASP A 862 23.36 9.69 27.52
N GLU A 863 23.15 10.11 26.28
CA GLU A 863 21.89 9.84 25.56
C GLU A 863 22.04 8.72 24.52
N PHE A 864 23.18 8.71 23.82
CA PHE A 864 23.48 7.78 22.75
C PHE A 864 24.68 6.94 23.14
N VAL A 865 24.57 5.62 23.02
CA VAL A 865 25.62 4.68 23.40
C VAL A 865 25.96 3.75 22.24
N PHE A 866 27.20 3.85 21.77
CA PHE A 866 27.75 2.98 20.73
C PHE A 866 28.46 1.80 21.40
N VAL A 867 28.15 0.59 20.99
CA VAL A 867 28.69 -0.65 21.53
C VAL A 867 29.44 -1.39 20.43
N MET A 868 30.76 -1.36 20.46
CA MET A 868 31.63 -2.13 19.56
C MET A 868 32.57 -3.02 20.35
N LEU A 869 32.13 -4.25 20.61
CA LEU A 869 32.82 -5.27 21.39
C LEU A 869 32.80 -6.59 20.62
N GLY A 870 33.68 -7.53 20.98
CA GLY A 870 33.71 -8.86 20.38
C GLY A 870 35.00 -9.19 19.63
N THR A 871 35.96 -8.27 19.52
CA THR A 871 37.23 -8.54 18.85
C THR A 871 38.12 -9.46 19.70
N ASN A 872 38.26 -9.13 20.99
CA ASN A 872 39.06 -9.92 21.94
C ASN A 872 38.33 -11.15 22.46
N ASP A 873 37.03 -11.22 22.20
CA ASP A 873 36.16 -12.31 22.57
C ASP A 873 36.51 -13.60 21.82
N LYS A 874 37.14 -13.51 20.64
CA LYS A 874 37.55 -14.66 19.81
C LYS A 874 38.72 -15.46 20.39
N GLY A 875 39.09 -15.20 21.65
CA GLY A 875 40.24 -15.79 22.34
C GLY A 875 40.20 -17.31 22.44
N ASP A 876 41.25 -17.88 23.03
CA ASP A 876 41.43 -19.33 23.15
C ASP A 876 40.31 -20.02 23.96
N THR A 877 40.33 -21.35 23.96
CA THR A 877 39.30 -22.18 24.62
C THR A 877 39.22 -22.02 26.15
N THR A 878 40.19 -21.34 26.77
CA THR A 878 40.37 -21.24 28.23
C THR A 878 39.75 -19.98 28.84
N ARG A 879 39.42 -18.94 28.06
CA ARG A 879 38.84 -17.69 28.56
C ARG A 879 37.48 -17.38 27.93
N PRO A 880 36.44 -17.07 28.73
CA PRO A 880 35.16 -16.65 28.17
C PRO A 880 35.28 -15.27 27.50
N PRO A 881 34.50 -15.01 26.44
CA PRO A 881 33.59 -15.92 25.75
C PRO A 881 34.32 -16.83 24.77
N ASN A 882 34.45 -18.11 25.12
CA ASN A 882 35.09 -19.11 24.29
C ASN A 882 34.18 -19.64 23.16
N ASN A 883 33.13 -18.90 22.78
CA ASN A 883 32.31 -19.12 21.59
C ASN A 883 31.49 -17.87 21.27
N GLU A 884 31.04 -17.77 20.03
CA GLU A 884 30.29 -16.66 19.47
C GLU A 884 28.92 -16.44 20.14
N VAL A 885 28.30 -17.50 20.68
CA VAL A 885 27.02 -17.42 21.39
C VAL A 885 27.18 -16.70 22.74
N LYS A 886 28.31 -16.88 23.44
CA LYS A 886 28.59 -16.15 24.68
C LYS A 886 28.82 -14.67 24.41
N THR A 887 29.52 -14.32 23.33
CA THR A 887 29.68 -12.93 22.87
C THR A 887 28.32 -12.27 22.62
N TYR A 888 27.46 -12.95 21.87
CA TYR A 888 26.06 -12.52 21.70
C TYR A 888 25.36 -12.28 23.05
N ASN A 889 25.47 -13.21 24.00
CA ASN A 889 24.78 -13.12 25.29
C ASN A 889 25.31 -11.98 26.18
N PHE A 890 26.62 -11.73 26.17
CA PHE A 890 27.20 -10.62 26.93
C PHE A 890 26.82 -9.27 26.34
N VAL A 891 26.94 -9.09 25.02
CA VAL A 891 26.53 -7.85 24.37
C VAL A 891 25.01 -7.64 24.51
N LYS A 892 24.21 -8.71 24.47
CA LYS A 892 22.76 -8.62 24.76
C LYS A 892 22.47 -8.07 26.15
N GLN A 893 23.18 -8.52 27.18
CA GLN A 893 22.99 -8.01 28.54
C GLN A 893 23.27 -6.51 28.63
N ILE A 894 24.33 -6.06 27.97
CA ILE A 894 24.69 -4.64 27.86
C ILE A 894 23.57 -3.85 27.18
N VAL A 895 23.14 -4.28 25.98
CA VAL A 895 22.10 -3.60 25.21
C VAL A 895 20.78 -3.54 25.98
N VAL A 896 20.37 -4.63 26.62
CA VAL A 896 19.13 -4.68 27.41
C VAL A 896 19.17 -3.72 28.60
N ASP A 897 20.29 -3.62 29.31
CA ASP A 897 20.42 -2.69 30.44
C ASP A 897 20.44 -1.22 29.98
N LEU A 898 21.16 -0.91 28.90
CA LEU A 898 21.17 0.43 28.31
C LEU A 898 19.77 0.86 27.86
N LYS A 899 18.99 -0.03 27.23
CA LYS A 899 17.60 0.26 26.87
C LYS A 899 16.71 0.49 28.10
N LYS A 900 16.89 -0.28 29.17
CA LYS A 900 16.16 -0.04 30.45
C LYS A 900 16.47 1.32 31.06
N ARG A 901 17.66 1.86 30.80
CA ARG A 901 18.09 3.21 31.19
C ARG A 901 17.67 4.29 30.18
N ASN A 902 16.77 3.99 29.25
CA ASN A 902 16.29 4.88 28.19
C ASN A 902 17.40 5.45 27.30
N LYS A 903 18.46 4.67 27.05
CA LYS A 903 19.55 5.07 26.15
C LYS A 903 19.23 4.67 24.71
N ASN A 904 19.62 5.51 23.76
CA ASN A 904 19.60 5.19 22.33
C ASN A 904 20.84 4.36 22.00
N VAL A 905 20.66 3.06 21.73
CA VAL A 905 21.78 2.11 21.57
C VAL A 905 22.07 1.84 20.10
N ILE A 906 23.36 1.87 19.75
CA ILE A 906 23.88 1.54 18.42
C ILE A 906 24.90 0.42 18.59
N VAL A 907 24.63 -0.75 18.02
CA VAL A 907 25.51 -1.91 18.06
C VAL A 907 26.39 -1.92 16.82
N MET A 908 27.65 -2.26 16.97
CA MET A 908 28.59 -2.29 15.85
C MET A 908 29.40 -3.58 15.86
N ALA A 909 29.57 -4.17 14.68
CA ALA A 909 30.61 -5.17 14.47
C ALA A 909 31.91 -4.48 14.06
N ALA A 910 33.05 -4.99 14.53
CA ALA A 910 34.37 -4.48 14.16
C ALA A 910 34.79 -4.88 12.73
N ASN A 911 35.86 -4.27 12.20
CA ASN A 911 36.35 -4.46 10.84
C ASN A 911 36.78 -5.89 10.51
N ALA A 912 36.89 -6.21 9.22
CA ALA A 912 37.52 -7.41 8.72
C ALA A 912 39.01 -7.44 9.07
N VAL A 913 39.55 -8.64 9.26
CA VAL A 913 40.94 -8.90 9.67
C VAL A 913 41.68 -9.72 8.63
N THR A 914 42.99 -9.50 8.45
CA THR A 914 43.86 -10.29 7.56
C THR A 914 44.75 -11.26 8.32
N ALA A 915 44.89 -11.09 9.64
CA ALA A 915 45.55 -12.05 10.51
C ALA A 915 44.89 -13.43 10.41
N ASN A 916 45.69 -14.49 10.50
CA ASN A 916 45.17 -15.85 10.54
C ASN A 916 44.37 -16.06 11.83
N GLU A 917 43.13 -16.54 11.70
CA GLU A 917 42.23 -16.80 12.82
C GLU A 917 42.07 -18.31 13.10
N SER A 918 42.91 -19.17 12.50
CA SER A 918 42.83 -20.63 12.69
C SER A 918 43.10 -21.08 14.13
N ASP A 919 43.77 -20.25 14.94
CA ASP A 919 44.01 -20.47 16.37
C ASP A 919 42.88 -19.90 17.26
N LYS A 920 41.89 -19.24 16.67
CA LYS A 920 40.74 -18.66 17.37
C LYS A 920 39.59 -19.65 17.40
N THR A 921 38.76 -19.54 18.44
CA THR A 921 37.62 -20.46 18.61
C THR A 921 36.49 -20.17 17.61
N TYR A 922 36.42 -18.94 17.10
CA TYR A 922 35.52 -18.46 16.06
C TYR A 922 36.10 -17.17 15.45
N THR A 923 35.54 -16.71 14.33
CA THR A 923 36.13 -15.65 13.51
C THR A 923 35.48 -14.28 13.74
N GLN A 924 36.13 -13.23 13.24
CA GLN A 924 35.54 -11.89 13.20
C GLN A 924 34.21 -11.84 12.44
N ALA A 925 34.07 -12.69 11.40
CA ALA A 925 32.84 -12.82 10.63
C ALA A 925 31.70 -13.38 11.50
N ASP A 926 31.99 -14.39 12.32
CA ASP A 926 31.02 -15.00 13.23
C ASP A 926 30.53 -13.98 14.27
N THR A 927 31.43 -13.16 14.83
CA THR A 927 31.06 -12.03 15.70
C THR A 927 30.09 -11.08 14.99
N SER A 928 30.38 -10.70 13.74
CA SER A 928 29.48 -9.80 12.99
C SER A 928 28.08 -10.41 12.79
N VAL A 929 28.01 -11.69 12.41
CA VAL A 929 26.74 -12.41 12.26
C VAL A 929 25.94 -12.44 13.57
N GLN A 930 26.59 -12.71 14.69
CA GLN A 930 25.94 -12.74 16.00
C GLN A 930 25.44 -11.37 16.44
N LEU A 931 26.23 -10.30 16.23
CA LEU A 931 25.82 -8.95 16.59
C LEU A 931 24.71 -8.40 15.67
N LYS A 932 24.71 -8.81 14.39
CA LYS A 932 23.60 -8.53 13.46
C LYS A 932 22.32 -9.25 13.88
N LYS A 933 22.41 -10.51 14.32
CA LYS A 933 21.27 -11.24 14.90
C LYS A 933 20.73 -10.52 16.13
N LEU A 934 21.63 -10.10 17.02
CA LEU A 934 21.27 -9.36 18.23
C LEU A 934 20.54 -8.05 17.93
N SER A 935 21.01 -7.29 16.94
CA SER A 935 20.42 -6.00 16.63
C SER A 935 18.99 -6.11 16.12
N VAL A 936 18.71 -7.11 15.29
CA VAL A 936 17.35 -7.44 14.81
C VAL A 936 16.46 -7.86 15.98
N GLU A 937 16.99 -8.65 16.90
CA GLU A 937 16.23 -9.11 18.07
C GLU A 937 15.91 -7.97 19.04
N GLN A 938 16.88 -7.11 19.33
CA GLN A 938 16.74 -6.02 20.29
C GLN A 938 16.21 -4.73 19.66
N SER A 939 15.93 -4.72 18.35
CA SER A 939 15.42 -3.55 17.61
C SER A 939 16.33 -2.32 17.79
N VAL A 940 17.64 -2.52 17.64
CA VAL A 940 18.66 -1.46 17.76
C VAL A 940 19.38 -1.26 16.43
N LEU A 941 19.88 -0.06 16.21
CA LEU A 941 20.63 0.25 14.99
C LEU A 941 21.92 -0.58 14.96
N PHE A 942 22.27 -1.11 13.78
CA PHE A 942 23.48 -1.91 13.58
C PHE A 942 24.37 -1.32 12.49
N VAL A 943 25.65 -1.13 12.80
CA VAL A 943 26.67 -0.71 11.82
C VAL A 943 27.68 -1.83 11.65
N ASP A 944 27.70 -2.41 10.46
CA ASP A 944 28.55 -3.56 10.13
C ASP A 944 29.89 -3.09 9.52
N GLN A 945 30.91 -2.91 10.36
CA GLN A 945 32.24 -2.53 9.86
C GLN A 945 32.93 -3.70 9.17
N TYR A 946 32.61 -4.94 9.55
CA TYR A 946 33.14 -6.13 8.91
C TYR A 946 32.72 -6.14 7.43
N ALA A 947 31.42 -6.05 7.16
CA ALA A 947 30.90 -6.03 5.79
C ALA A 947 31.47 -4.86 4.97
N LYS A 948 31.64 -3.68 5.58
CA LYS A 948 32.19 -2.52 4.89
C LYS A 948 33.66 -2.65 4.51
N THR A 949 34.46 -3.31 5.35
CA THR A 949 35.91 -3.44 5.16
C THR A 949 36.31 -4.75 4.49
N LEU A 950 35.41 -5.73 4.37
CA LEU A 950 35.64 -6.99 3.66
C LEU A 950 36.13 -6.82 2.21
N PRO A 951 35.61 -5.88 1.40
CA PRO A 951 36.13 -5.66 0.05
C PRO A 951 37.64 -5.36 0.03
N PHE A 952 38.13 -4.53 0.96
CA PHE A 952 39.56 -4.19 1.08
C PHE A 952 40.42 -5.42 1.42
N LYS A 953 39.88 -6.33 2.26
CA LYS A 953 40.53 -7.62 2.53
C LYS A 953 40.62 -8.48 1.26
N LEU A 954 39.55 -8.52 0.45
CA LEU A 954 39.48 -9.34 -0.76
C LEU A 954 40.36 -8.81 -1.90
N THR A 955 40.52 -7.49 -1.99
CA THR A 955 41.40 -6.83 -2.98
C THR A 955 42.86 -6.78 -2.53
N GLY A 956 43.16 -7.07 -1.27
CA GLY A 956 44.51 -7.00 -0.71
C GLY A 956 44.96 -5.56 -0.38
N ASP A 957 44.03 -4.63 -0.25
CA ASP A 957 44.34 -3.24 0.09
C ASP A 957 44.89 -3.14 1.52
N THR A 958 45.82 -2.20 1.74
CA THR A 958 46.43 -2.00 3.08
C THR A 958 45.55 -1.08 3.93
N PHE A 959 44.59 -1.66 4.67
CA PHE A 959 43.69 -0.93 5.58
C PHE A 959 43.90 -1.27 7.07
N LEU A 960 44.81 -2.19 7.38
CA LEU A 960 45.16 -2.63 8.74
C LEU A 960 46.63 -2.32 9.02
N ALA A 961 46.96 -2.05 10.28
CA ALA A 961 48.33 -1.77 10.74
C ALA A 961 49.11 -3.05 11.09
N ASP A 962 48.44 -4.05 11.69
CA ASP A 962 49.05 -5.29 12.19
C ASP A 962 48.24 -6.54 11.81
N GLY A 963 47.36 -6.42 10.82
CA GLY A 963 46.45 -7.48 10.39
C GLY A 963 45.19 -7.66 11.24
N LEU A 964 45.04 -6.89 12.33
CA LEU A 964 43.84 -6.83 13.17
C LEU A 964 43.29 -5.40 13.27
N HIS A 965 44.14 -4.48 13.71
CA HIS A 965 43.76 -3.10 14.00
C HIS A 965 43.78 -2.24 12.72
N PRO A 966 42.76 -1.40 12.48
CA PRO A 966 42.75 -0.49 11.34
C PRO A 966 43.91 0.50 11.37
N ASN A 967 44.43 0.83 10.19
CA ASN A 967 45.29 2.00 10.01
C ASN A 967 44.42 3.25 9.74
N ASP A 968 45.04 4.40 9.47
CA ASP A 968 44.34 5.65 9.13
C ASP A 968 43.29 5.50 8.03
N LEU A 969 43.58 4.72 6.98
CA LEU A 969 42.64 4.44 5.90
C LEU A 969 41.47 3.59 6.40
N GLY A 970 41.76 2.50 7.12
CA GLY A 970 40.73 1.63 7.70
C GLY A 970 39.79 2.39 8.64
N TYR A 971 40.34 3.24 9.51
CA TYR A 971 39.55 4.08 10.40
C TYR A 971 38.70 5.12 9.66
N ARG A 972 39.22 5.72 8.60
CA ARG A 972 38.44 6.61 7.72
C ARG A 972 37.27 5.87 7.09
N VAL A 973 37.48 4.67 6.54
CA VAL A 973 36.42 3.85 5.94
C VAL A 973 35.34 3.51 6.98
N MET A 974 35.75 3.15 8.20
CA MET A 974 34.82 2.89 9.29
C MET A 974 34.02 4.13 9.69
N PHE A 975 34.66 5.30 9.79
CA PHE A 975 33.99 6.56 10.06
C PHE A 975 32.95 6.90 8.99
N GLU A 976 33.30 6.80 7.71
CA GLU A 976 32.37 7.05 6.59
C GLU A 976 31.16 6.10 6.64
N ASN A 977 31.38 4.83 7.00
CA ASN A 977 30.28 3.89 7.21
C ASN A 977 29.34 4.31 8.33
N ILE A 978 29.90 4.75 9.46
CA ILE A 978 29.12 5.21 10.62
C ILE A 978 28.29 6.41 10.21
N LYS A 979 28.93 7.42 9.61
CA LYS A 979 28.27 8.64 9.13
C LYS A 979 27.06 8.31 8.27
N ASN A 980 27.24 7.46 7.24
CA ASN A 980 26.17 7.14 6.31
C ASN A 980 25.02 6.37 6.98
N ASN A 981 25.33 5.48 7.94
CA ASN A 981 24.29 4.70 8.62
C ASN A 981 23.52 5.53 9.65
N ILE A 982 24.16 6.50 10.30
CA ILE A 982 23.55 7.26 11.40
C ILE A 982 23.05 8.66 11.03
N LEU A 983 23.48 9.26 9.90
CA LEU A 983 23.14 10.65 9.53
C LEU A 983 22.47 10.84 8.16
N ASP A 984 22.70 9.99 7.16
CA ASP A 984 22.12 10.18 5.82
C ASP A 984 20.67 9.69 5.78
N LEU A 985 19.68 10.60 5.84
CA LEU A 985 18.25 10.28 5.66
C LEU A 985 17.87 10.18 4.18
#